data_AF-A0A422MUW5-F1
#
_entry.id   AF-A0A422MUW5-F1
#
_cell.length_a   1.000
_cell.length_b   1.000
_cell.length_c   1.000
_cell.angle_alpha   90.00
_cell.angle_beta   90.00
_cell.angle_gamma   90.00
#
_symmetry.space_group_name_H-M   'P 1'
#
loop_
_entity.id
_entity.type
_entity.pdbx_description
1 polymer ?
#
loop_
_entity_poly.entity_id
_entity_poly.type
_entity_poly.pdbx_seq_one_letter_code
_entity_poly.pdbx_strand_id
1 'polypeptide(L)'
;MSSGAERPSVLLFVYGTLQRGENNYAWWLADSDHACFIATARTRQRYPLFVNLLPDFGGCSPCLLDMPMKDDDSDAVNDDGSGMTPHFVEGELFLVTPALKRCLDVLEDVADGVYATSEVDVALLDNVQVAAKALCIGDGETVKALVYFRKKNYPPDWNSPTPASSTRLLRRFSAAECLRLYGARFAGFPAHLRYAVEMRDALQRVTECPFDVGCGVPLHPKPIVLFIIDGVGDATYAELGHRTPLEVVAGVPPRRVADEAPATPLCNTEQYVSPGINVVAKHGVSGLMDVFEAGVSCGSDTAHLALFGYPPTQYYRGRGAYEALGAGMALDDTDIAFKSNFSVLDVSTGVVTHRRCDREFTREGPFLSKYLDGTVIAGDDSGPFETAHTLKVQYGTEHRCGVAITGKGLSYRITGTDPLADNRPLLHCKPTVPLEHAEYKAALYTSRVVNAVSRRITEMLCQHPINEARSKEGKRVANVVLLRGAASKGWVPPFAVRHGLVGFIVAPTCIIKGLGICCGLKPVNAEGATGDYHTNVNAKVDAALRELGLLDAADRATRGEGAARSVFGVIHVKGVDDSGHDRSLEKKLMMLQRCGEALQRLWTALPDGSTVAVLADHSTPISIGDHSCEPVPVCVSTKGSGFHDGVEHYSEVESRYGALGRFRGEELLGVVKRAHHWYHHLPPRESHNVGDK
;
A
#
# COMPACT_ATOMS: atom_id res chain seq x y z
N MET A 1 1.94 -36.58 -25.03
CA MET A 1 1.90 -37.52 -23.89
C MET A 1 1.33 -36.74 -22.73
N SER A 2 0.13 -37.09 -22.25
CA SER A 2 -0.57 -36.37 -21.17
C SER A 2 0.16 -36.59 -19.85
N SER A 3 0.64 -35.51 -19.23
CA SER A 3 1.08 -35.54 -17.84
C SER A 3 -0.14 -35.84 -16.95
N GLY A 4 -0.07 -36.91 -16.16
CA GLY A 4 -1.14 -37.42 -15.32
C GLY A 4 -1.40 -36.55 -14.09
N ALA A 5 -2.03 -35.40 -14.25
CA ALA A 5 -2.62 -34.68 -13.14
C ALA A 5 -3.89 -35.41 -12.66
N GLU A 6 -3.94 -35.80 -11.38
CA GLU A 6 -5.16 -36.32 -10.76
C GLU A 6 -6.30 -35.30 -10.88
N ARG A 7 -7.52 -35.75 -11.16
CA ARG A 7 -8.69 -34.87 -11.23
C ARG A 7 -9.17 -34.47 -9.83
N PRO A 8 -9.69 -33.24 -9.63
CA PRO A 8 -10.32 -32.84 -8.38
C PRO A 8 -11.45 -33.79 -7.97
N SER A 9 -11.42 -34.27 -6.72
CA SER A 9 -12.35 -35.29 -6.22
C SER A 9 -12.70 -35.18 -4.74
N VAL A 10 -12.01 -34.31 -3.99
CA VAL A 10 -12.25 -34.09 -2.56
C VAL A 10 -13.01 -32.78 -2.37
N LEU A 11 -14.21 -32.84 -1.78
CA LEU A 11 -15.00 -31.63 -1.49
C LEU A 11 -14.62 -31.06 -0.12
N LEU A 12 -14.10 -29.83 -0.10
CA LEU A 12 -13.69 -29.09 1.08
C LEU A 12 -14.61 -27.89 1.34
N PHE A 13 -15.00 -27.70 2.60
CA PHE A 13 -15.62 -26.48 3.10
C PHE A 13 -14.57 -25.65 3.85
N VAL A 14 -14.23 -24.47 3.32
CA VAL A 14 -13.24 -23.56 3.91
C VAL A 14 -13.93 -22.32 4.48
N TYR A 15 -13.61 -21.98 5.73
CA TYR A 15 -14.26 -20.88 6.49
C TYR A 15 -13.30 -19.78 6.93
N GLY A 16 -12.00 -19.96 6.66
CA GLY A 16 -10.92 -19.17 7.23
C GLY A 16 -10.06 -18.49 6.18
N THR A 17 -8.75 -18.51 6.41
CA THR A 17 -7.76 -17.84 5.55
C THR A 17 -7.68 -18.38 4.11
N LEU A 18 -8.19 -19.58 3.87
CA LEU A 18 -8.21 -20.24 2.55
C LEU A 18 -9.33 -19.72 1.63
N GLN A 19 -10.31 -18.99 2.13
CA GLN A 19 -11.39 -18.43 1.30
C GLN A 19 -10.89 -17.38 0.32
N ARG A 20 -11.55 -17.24 -0.83
CA ARG A 20 -11.28 -16.18 -1.81
C ARG A 20 -11.25 -14.81 -1.14
N GLY A 21 -10.20 -14.05 -1.45
CA GLY A 21 -9.96 -12.73 -0.88
C GLY A 21 -9.23 -12.73 0.48
N GLU A 22 -9.00 -13.90 1.09
CA GLU A 22 -8.25 -14.04 2.33
C GLU A 22 -6.78 -14.46 2.12
N ASN A 23 -5.99 -14.36 3.19
CA ASN A 23 -4.52 -14.39 3.17
C ASN A 23 -3.87 -15.72 2.75
N ASN A 24 -4.59 -16.80 2.49
CA ASN A 24 -4.02 -18.06 2.00
C ASN A 24 -4.65 -18.56 0.69
N TYR A 25 -5.73 -17.94 0.20
CA TYR A 25 -6.39 -18.40 -1.03
C TYR A 25 -5.47 -18.42 -2.25
N ALA A 26 -4.83 -17.29 -2.54
CA ALA A 26 -4.02 -17.08 -3.75
C ALA A 26 -2.87 -18.09 -3.90
N TRP A 27 -2.53 -18.78 -2.81
CA TRP A 27 -1.40 -19.71 -2.75
C TRP A 27 -1.83 -21.17 -2.80
N TRP A 28 -3.02 -21.49 -2.28
CA TRP A 28 -3.39 -22.87 -2.04
C TRP A 28 -4.61 -23.32 -2.84
N LEU A 29 -5.55 -22.42 -3.12
CA LEU A 29 -6.85 -22.78 -3.74
C LEU A 29 -7.12 -22.05 -5.05
N ALA A 30 -6.14 -21.31 -5.55
CA ALA A 30 -6.33 -20.45 -6.71
C ALA A 30 -6.06 -21.17 -8.04
N ASP A 31 -5.19 -22.19 -8.03
CA ASP A 31 -4.90 -22.98 -9.24
C ASP A 31 -6.08 -23.90 -9.60
N SER A 32 -6.71 -23.64 -10.75
CA SER A 32 -7.89 -24.37 -11.23
C SER A 32 -7.63 -25.83 -11.58
N ASP A 33 -6.38 -26.21 -11.88
CA ASP A 33 -6.01 -27.60 -12.16
C ASP A 33 -6.05 -28.45 -10.89
N HIS A 34 -5.97 -27.81 -9.72
CA HIS A 34 -5.88 -28.47 -8.43
C HIS A 34 -7.02 -28.15 -7.47
N ALA A 35 -7.67 -27.00 -7.62
CA ALA A 35 -8.82 -26.55 -6.82
C ALA A 35 -9.86 -25.84 -7.70
N CYS A 36 -11.09 -26.36 -7.69
CA CYS A 36 -12.23 -25.76 -8.38
C CYS A 36 -13.22 -25.19 -7.36
N PHE A 37 -13.50 -23.89 -7.43
CA PHE A 37 -14.56 -23.27 -6.64
C PHE A 37 -15.93 -23.76 -7.10
N ILE A 38 -16.76 -24.18 -6.15
CA ILE A 38 -18.11 -24.70 -6.40
C ILE A 38 -19.16 -23.65 -6.07
N ALA A 39 -19.22 -23.22 -4.81
CA ALA A 39 -20.24 -22.32 -4.30
C ALA A 39 -19.84 -21.69 -2.97
N THR A 40 -20.45 -20.56 -2.60
CA THR A 40 -20.51 -20.13 -1.20
C THR A 40 -21.52 -21.01 -0.46
N ALA A 41 -21.23 -21.31 0.80
CA ALA A 41 -22.03 -22.23 1.60
C ALA A 41 -22.04 -21.83 3.08
N ARG A 42 -22.98 -22.39 3.82
CA ARG A 42 -23.03 -22.31 5.29
C ARG A 42 -23.19 -23.69 5.91
N THR A 43 -22.67 -23.90 7.11
CA THR A 43 -22.95 -25.12 7.87
C THR A 43 -24.45 -25.23 8.20
N ARG A 44 -24.98 -26.46 8.24
CA ARG A 44 -26.36 -26.72 8.72
C ARG A 44 -26.47 -26.79 10.24
N GLN A 45 -25.35 -26.97 10.94
CA GLN A 45 -25.25 -26.90 12.39
C GLN A 45 -24.49 -25.64 12.82
N ARG A 46 -24.71 -25.19 14.06
CA ARG A 46 -24.01 -24.04 14.63
C ARG A 46 -22.70 -24.49 15.28
N TYR A 47 -21.60 -23.81 14.98
CA TYR A 47 -20.27 -24.12 15.51
C TYR A 47 -19.58 -22.88 16.12
N PRO A 48 -18.77 -23.03 17.18
CA PRO A 48 -17.93 -21.96 17.70
C PRO A 48 -16.82 -21.66 16.70
N LEU A 49 -16.80 -20.44 16.16
CA LEU A 49 -15.70 -19.92 15.35
C LEU A 49 -15.16 -18.65 16.01
N PHE A 50 -13.85 -18.57 16.20
CA PHE A 50 -13.18 -17.41 16.79
C PHE A 50 -11.79 -17.22 16.16
N VAL A 51 -11.01 -16.24 16.65
CA VAL A 51 -9.67 -15.94 16.15
C VAL A 51 -8.66 -15.79 17.27
N ASN A 52 -7.48 -16.40 17.14
CA ASN A 52 -6.38 -16.18 18.07
C ASN A 52 -5.76 -14.79 17.89
N LEU A 53 -5.37 -14.14 18.99
CA LEU A 53 -4.78 -12.80 19.01
C LEU A 53 -3.39 -12.79 19.68
N LEU A 54 -2.54 -11.86 19.26
CA LEU A 54 -1.29 -11.52 19.92
C LEU A 54 -1.53 -10.75 21.23
N PRO A 55 -0.60 -10.81 22.20
CA PRO A 55 0.63 -11.62 22.20
C PRO A 55 0.40 -13.08 22.64
N ASP A 56 -0.82 -13.39 23.08
CA ASP A 56 -1.17 -14.66 23.73
C ASP A 56 -0.92 -15.88 22.83
N PHE A 57 -0.94 -15.67 21.51
CA PHE A 57 -0.65 -16.69 20.50
C PHE A 57 0.27 -16.16 19.41
N GLY A 58 1.34 -16.91 19.09
CA GLY A 58 2.31 -16.55 18.05
C GLY A 58 1.76 -16.51 16.61
N GLY A 59 0.50 -16.91 16.39
CA GLY A 59 -0.18 -16.83 15.10
C GLY A 59 -1.66 -16.48 15.22
N CYS A 60 -2.10 -15.50 14.43
CA CYS A 60 -3.52 -15.20 14.27
C CYS A 60 -4.13 -16.12 13.21
N SER A 61 -4.95 -17.06 13.66
CA SER A 61 -5.65 -18.04 12.82
C SER A 61 -7.11 -18.20 13.26
N PRO A 62 -8.05 -18.31 12.31
CA PRO A 62 -9.43 -18.66 12.62
C PRO A 62 -9.50 -20.09 13.15
N CYS A 63 -10.31 -20.31 14.17
CA CYS A 63 -10.41 -21.57 14.89
C CYS A 63 -11.87 -21.97 14.95
N LEU A 64 -12.25 -22.94 14.14
CA LEU A 64 -13.56 -23.59 14.19
C LEU A 64 -13.45 -24.81 15.10
N LEU A 65 -14.32 -24.91 16.11
CA LEU A 65 -14.33 -26.06 17.02
C LEU A 65 -15.41 -27.06 16.64
N ASP A 66 -15.07 -28.34 16.76
CA ASP A 66 -15.93 -29.50 16.49
C ASP A 66 -16.90 -29.72 17.66
N MET A 67 -17.78 -28.75 17.87
CA MET A 67 -18.78 -28.71 18.93
C MET A 67 -20.10 -28.19 18.35
N PRO A 68 -20.82 -29.00 17.56
CA PRO A 68 -22.10 -28.59 17.02
C PRO A 68 -23.12 -28.37 18.15
N MET A 69 -23.79 -27.23 18.13
CA MET A 69 -24.91 -26.96 19.05
C MET A 69 -26.07 -27.90 18.72
N LYS A 70 -26.73 -28.45 19.75
CA LYS A 70 -27.93 -29.28 19.56
C LYS A 70 -29.15 -28.39 19.35
N ASP A 71 -30.09 -28.85 18.53
CA ASP A 71 -31.27 -28.06 18.12
C ASP A 71 -32.19 -27.60 19.27
N ASP A 72 -32.05 -28.18 20.48
CA ASP A 72 -32.86 -27.84 21.66
C ASP A 72 -32.30 -26.69 22.54
N ASP A 73 -31.11 -26.16 22.24
CA ASP A 73 -30.51 -25.05 23.01
C ASP A 73 -31.05 -23.70 22.49
N SER A 74 -32.10 -23.18 23.15
CA SER A 74 -32.92 -22.03 22.76
C SER A 74 -32.18 -20.75 22.30
N ASP A 75 -32.75 -20.07 21.30
CA ASP A 75 -32.37 -18.76 20.72
C ASP A 75 -32.44 -17.57 21.71
N ALA A 76 -31.59 -17.56 22.74
CA ALA A 76 -31.40 -16.37 23.59
C ALA A 76 -30.55 -15.33 22.85
N VAL A 77 -31.19 -14.55 21.97
CA VAL A 77 -30.58 -13.36 21.35
C VAL A 77 -30.55 -12.25 22.40
N ASN A 78 -29.36 -11.97 22.96
CA ASN A 78 -29.11 -10.70 23.61
C ASN A 78 -28.77 -9.65 22.53
N ASP A 79 -29.58 -8.61 22.45
CA ASP A 79 -29.55 -7.52 21.46
C ASP A 79 -28.32 -6.57 21.59
N ASP A 80 -27.34 -6.94 22.43
CA ASP A 80 -26.12 -6.15 22.70
C ASP A 80 -24.86 -6.74 22.03
N GLY A 81 -24.99 -7.86 21.29
CA GLY A 81 -23.86 -8.49 20.59
C GLY A 81 -22.83 -9.17 21.50
N SER A 82 -23.15 -9.36 22.78
CA SER A 82 -22.31 -10.05 23.78
C SER A 82 -22.67 -11.54 23.98
N GLY A 83 -23.67 -12.03 23.25
CA GLY A 83 -24.20 -13.39 23.38
C GLY A 83 -23.25 -14.51 22.90
N MET A 84 -23.04 -15.48 23.78
CA MET A 84 -22.13 -16.63 23.73
C MET A 84 -22.62 -17.82 22.86
N THR A 85 -23.56 -17.63 21.92
CA THR A 85 -24.11 -18.76 21.15
C THR A 85 -23.37 -18.96 19.82
N PRO A 86 -22.93 -20.20 19.50
CA PRO A 86 -22.38 -20.59 18.20
C PRO A 86 -23.22 -20.13 16.99
N HIS A 87 -22.58 -19.93 15.84
CA HIS A 87 -23.24 -19.49 14.61
C HIS A 87 -23.26 -20.59 13.54
N PHE A 88 -24.20 -20.50 12.59
CA PHE A 88 -24.04 -21.17 11.30
C PHE A 88 -22.87 -20.52 10.59
N VAL A 89 -21.79 -21.26 10.39
CA VAL A 89 -20.54 -20.72 9.88
C VAL A 89 -20.64 -20.62 8.37
N GLU A 90 -20.32 -19.44 7.85
CA GLU A 90 -20.29 -19.16 6.41
C GLU A 90 -18.86 -19.35 5.86
N GLY A 91 -18.79 -19.92 4.66
CA GLY A 91 -17.55 -20.25 3.98
C GLY A 91 -17.76 -20.55 2.50
N GLU A 92 -16.81 -21.27 1.92
CA GLU A 92 -16.78 -21.61 0.50
C GLU A 92 -16.51 -23.09 0.28
N LEU A 93 -17.09 -23.64 -0.79
CA LEU A 93 -16.88 -25.01 -1.22
C LEU A 93 -15.89 -25.08 -2.38
N PHE A 94 -14.92 -25.98 -2.24
CA PHE A 94 -13.92 -26.28 -3.25
C PHE A 94 -13.84 -27.77 -3.50
N LEU A 95 -13.82 -28.16 -4.78
CA LEU A 95 -13.43 -29.50 -5.19
C LEU A 95 -11.92 -29.49 -5.46
N VAL A 96 -11.14 -30.24 -4.69
CA VAL A 96 -9.68 -30.26 -4.79
C VAL A 96 -9.14 -31.64 -5.16
N THR A 97 -7.93 -31.68 -5.72
CA THR A 97 -7.22 -32.95 -5.97
C THR A 97 -6.79 -33.60 -4.66
N PRO A 98 -6.67 -34.94 -4.62
CA PRO A 98 -6.11 -35.62 -3.45
C PRO A 98 -4.71 -35.12 -3.10
N ALA A 99 -3.88 -34.81 -4.09
CA ALA A 99 -2.57 -34.20 -3.90
C ALA A 99 -2.64 -32.84 -3.18
N LEU A 100 -3.49 -31.93 -3.66
CA LEU A 100 -3.66 -30.63 -3.01
C LEU A 100 -4.22 -30.78 -1.58
N LYS A 101 -5.17 -31.70 -1.36
CA LYS A 101 -5.68 -32.00 -0.03
C LYS A 101 -4.56 -32.40 0.94
N ARG A 102 -3.62 -33.25 0.51
CA ARG A 102 -2.45 -33.62 1.34
C ARG A 102 -1.57 -32.41 1.66
N CYS A 103 -1.38 -31.50 0.70
CA CYS A 103 -0.64 -30.26 0.95
C CYS A 103 -1.35 -29.33 1.95
N LEU A 104 -2.68 -29.25 1.88
CA LEU A 104 -3.48 -28.51 2.87
C LEU A 104 -3.42 -29.15 4.26
N ASP A 105 -3.33 -30.47 4.35
CA ASP A 105 -3.14 -31.17 5.63
C ASP A 105 -1.79 -30.85 6.28
N VAL A 106 -0.76 -30.64 5.47
CA VAL A 106 0.54 -30.12 5.93
C VAL A 106 0.40 -28.66 6.38
N LEU A 107 -0.27 -27.82 5.59
CA LEU A 107 -0.48 -26.41 5.93
C LEU A 107 -1.23 -26.21 7.25
N GLU A 108 -2.24 -27.03 7.51
CA GLU A 108 -3.07 -26.98 8.70
C GLU A 108 -2.53 -27.90 9.82
N ASP A 109 -1.26 -28.34 9.75
CA ASP A 109 -0.57 -29.12 10.79
C ASP A 109 -1.43 -30.30 11.33
N VAL A 110 -2.08 -31.04 10.42
CA VAL A 110 -3.00 -32.13 10.78
C VAL A 110 -2.24 -33.29 11.44
N ALA A 111 -1.04 -33.59 10.96
CA ALA A 111 -0.19 -34.65 11.52
C ALA A 111 0.21 -34.36 12.98
N ASP A 112 0.45 -33.09 13.30
CA ASP A 112 0.76 -32.65 14.66
C ASP A 112 -0.51 -32.48 15.52
N GLY A 113 -1.69 -32.69 14.95
CA GLY A 113 -2.97 -32.59 15.63
C GLY A 113 -3.38 -31.16 15.99
N VAL A 114 -2.86 -30.14 15.29
CA VAL A 114 -3.34 -28.77 15.45
C VAL A 114 -4.77 -28.65 14.92
N TYR A 115 -5.02 -29.24 13.75
CA TYR A 115 -6.35 -29.44 13.19
C TYR A 115 -6.65 -30.93 12.98
N ALA A 116 -7.94 -31.25 12.90
CA ALA A 116 -8.44 -32.52 12.41
C ALA A 116 -9.47 -32.25 11.31
N THR A 117 -9.66 -33.20 10.40
CA THR A 117 -10.70 -33.11 9.37
C THR A 117 -11.90 -33.99 9.70
N SER A 118 -13.11 -33.49 9.48
CA SER A 118 -14.34 -34.26 9.54
C SER A 118 -15.36 -33.72 8.55
N GLU A 119 -16.40 -34.52 8.26
CA GLU A 119 -17.47 -34.11 7.36
C GLU A 119 -18.50 -33.25 8.08
N VAL A 120 -18.97 -32.21 7.41
CA VAL A 120 -20.10 -31.39 7.83
C VAL A 120 -21.13 -31.29 6.73
N ASP A 121 -22.39 -31.22 7.13
CA ASP A 121 -23.50 -30.91 6.26
C ASP A 121 -23.53 -29.39 5.99
N VAL A 122 -23.56 -29.01 4.72
CA VAL A 122 -23.62 -27.60 4.31
C VAL A 122 -24.82 -27.31 3.43
N ALA A 123 -25.28 -26.07 3.48
CA ALA A 123 -26.30 -25.51 2.60
C ALA A 123 -25.63 -24.51 1.65
N LEU A 124 -25.87 -24.68 0.34
CA LEU A 124 -25.39 -23.78 -0.70
C LEU A 124 -26.11 -22.43 -0.60
N LEU A 125 -25.35 -21.34 -0.75
CA LEU A 125 -25.86 -19.96 -0.73
C LEU A 125 -25.90 -19.35 -2.14
N ASP A 126 -25.05 -19.82 -3.05
CA ASP A 126 -25.04 -19.46 -4.46
C ASP A 126 -24.78 -20.69 -5.36
N ASN A 127 -24.73 -20.47 -6.68
CA ASN A 127 -24.29 -21.46 -7.68
C ASN A 127 -24.97 -22.84 -7.65
N VAL A 128 -26.20 -22.94 -7.12
CA VAL A 128 -26.88 -24.21 -6.85
C VAL A 128 -26.90 -25.16 -8.06
N GLN A 129 -27.23 -24.65 -9.26
CA GLN A 129 -27.28 -25.46 -10.48
C GLN A 129 -25.89 -25.94 -10.95
N VAL A 130 -24.87 -25.09 -10.81
CA VAL A 130 -23.49 -25.42 -11.16
C VAL A 130 -22.93 -26.45 -10.19
N ALA A 131 -23.21 -26.27 -8.89
CA ALA A 131 -22.83 -27.20 -7.84
C ALA A 131 -23.53 -28.56 -8.01
N ALA A 132 -24.83 -28.58 -8.33
CA ALA A 132 -25.58 -29.82 -8.56
C ALA A 132 -24.95 -30.65 -9.69
N LYS A 133 -24.55 -29.99 -10.79
CA LYS A 133 -23.88 -30.63 -11.91
C LYS A 133 -22.45 -31.08 -11.57
N ALA A 134 -21.69 -30.26 -10.85
CA ALA A 134 -20.30 -30.57 -10.50
C ALA A 134 -20.19 -31.69 -9.45
N LEU A 135 -21.15 -31.78 -8.54
CA LEU A 135 -21.18 -32.75 -7.43
C LEU A 135 -22.06 -33.97 -7.71
N CYS A 136 -22.77 -34.00 -8.85
CA CYS A 136 -23.72 -35.05 -9.22
C CYS A 136 -24.80 -35.32 -8.14
N ILE A 137 -25.31 -34.25 -7.52
CA ILE A 137 -26.32 -34.30 -6.46
C ILE A 137 -27.71 -33.90 -6.97
N GLY A 138 -28.76 -34.53 -6.45
CA GLY A 138 -30.16 -34.22 -6.75
C GLY A 138 -30.68 -32.98 -6.02
N ASP A 139 -31.81 -32.43 -6.47
CA ASP A 139 -32.47 -31.28 -5.82
C ASP A 139 -32.82 -31.62 -4.35
N GLY A 140 -32.28 -30.83 -3.42
CA GLY A 140 -32.54 -30.97 -1.98
C GLY A 140 -31.64 -31.96 -1.24
N GLU A 141 -30.70 -32.63 -1.92
CA GLU A 141 -29.72 -33.49 -1.25
C GLU A 141 -28.75 -32.68 -0.37
N THR A 142 -28.39 -33.27 0.78
CA THR A 142 -27.45 -32.65 1.71
C THR A 142 -26.03 -32.76 1.17
N VAL A 143 -25.37 -31.62 0.98
CA VAL A 143 -23.98 -31.58 0.55
C VAL A 143 -23.09 -31.83 1.76
N LYS A 144 -22.27 -32.87 1.69
CA LYS A 144 -21.26 -33.19 2.70
C LYS A 144 -19.90 -32.75 2.22
N ALA A 145 -19.19 -32.00 3.04
CA ALA A 145 -17.85 -31.53 2.73
C ALA A 145 -16.92 -31.71 3.94
N LEU A 146 -15.65 -32.00 3.66
CA LEU A 146 -14.62 -32.03 4.69
C LEU A 146 -14.29 -30.61 5.15
N VAL A 147 -14.15 -30.42 6.46
CA VAL A 147 -13.74 -29.16 7.07
C VAL A 147 -12.61 -29.40 8.08
N TYR A 148 -11.77 -28.39 8.28
CA TYR A 148 -10.69 -28.40 9.27
C TYR A 148 -11.19 -27.85 10.62
N PHE A 149 -11.24 -28.69 11.64
CA PHE A 149 -11.55 -28.27 13.01
C PHE A 149 -10.28 -28.14 13.84
N ARG A 150 -10.15 -27.02 14.55
CA ARG A 150 -9.03 -26.77 15.47
C ARG A 150 -9.15 -27.68 16.70
N LYS A 151 -8.05 -28.32 17.10
CA LYS A 151 -8.00 -29.25 18.26
C LYS A 151 -7.07 -28.80 19.39
N LYS A 152 -6.10 -27.92 19.13
CA LYS A 152 -5.23 -27.31 20.16
C LYS A 152 -4.74 -25.91 19.75
N ASN A 153 -3.81 -25.34 20.51
CA ASN A 153 -3.28 -23.98 20.34
C ASN A 153 -4.39 -22.91 20.47
N TYR A 154 -5.22 -23.05 21.51
CA TYR A 154 -6.21 -22.09 22.01
C TYR A 154 -6.34 -22.24 23.53
N PRO A 155 -6.84 -21.24 24.28
CA PRO A 155 -7.06 -21.33 25.73
C PRO A 155 -7.94 -22.52 26.14
N PRO A 156 -7.64 -23.24 27.23
CA PRO A 156 -8.43 -24.40 27.66
C PRO A 156 -9.92 -24.13 27.87
N ASP A 157 -10.29 -22.93 28.35
CA ASP A 157 -11.69 -22.54 28.55
C ASP A 157 -12.46 -22.37 27.22
N TRP A 158 -11.75 -22.29 26.10
CA TRP A 158 -12.38 -22.25 24.78
C TRP A 158 -12.90 -23.61 24.33
N ASN A 159 -12.55 -24.70 25.02
CA ASN A 159 -13.12 -26.02 24.79
C ASN A 159 -14.55 -26.13 25.36
N SER A 160 -15.40 -25.17 25.00
CA SER A 160 -16.79 -25.02 25.37
C SER A 160 -17.55 -24.43 24.17
N PRO A 161 -18.82 -24.81 23.93
CA PRO A 161 -19.64 -24.15 22.92
C PRO A 161 -19.88 -22.66 23.24
N THR A 162 -19.76 -22.28 24.52
CA THR A 162 -19.95 -20.92 25.04
C THR A 162 -18.69 -20.47 25.81
N PRO A 163 -17.58 -20.18 25.12
CA PRO A 163 -16.27 -19.99 25.75
C PRO A 163 -16.15 -18.63 26.47
N ALA A 164 -15.86 -18.67 27.77
CA ALA A 164 -15.92 -17.51 28.67
C ALA A 164 -14.95 -16.37 28.31
N SER A 165 -13.77 -16.68 27.77
CA SER A 165 -12.73 -15.69 27.46
C SER A 165 -12.30 -15.65 25.98
N SER A 166 -13.24 -15.90 25.06
CA SER A 166 -12.96 -15.89 23.62
C SER A 166 -12.99 -14.51 22.98
N THR A 167 -12.38 -14.39 21.79
CA THR A 167 -12.81 -13.32 20.87
C THR A 167 -14.27 -13.51 20.51
N ARG A 168 -14.96 -12.42 20.13
CA ARG A 168 -16.36 -12.50 19.69
C ARG A 168 -16.55 -13.66 18.71
N LEU A 169 -17.52 -14.54 18.98
CA LEU A 169 -17.88 -15.63 18.08
C LEU A 169 -18.21 -15.05 16.71
N LEU A 170 -17.60 -15.61 15.68
CA LEU A 170 -17.66 -15.12 14.32
C LEU A 170 -18.64 -15.99 13.52
N ARG A 171 -19.53 -15.33 12.77
CA ARG A 171 -20.33 -16.01 11.74
C ARG A 171 -19.51 -16.32 10.49
N ARG A 172 -18.58 -15.40 10.17
CA ARG A 172 -17.68 -15.46 9.02
C ARG A 172 -16.33 -14.88 9.44
N PHE A 173 -15.25 -15.48 8.95
CA PHE A 173 -13.91 -14.91 9.12
C PHE A 173 -13.63 -13.85 8.04
N SER A 174 -13.02 -12.74 8.48
CA SER A 174 -12.30 -11.82 7.59
C SER A 174 -11.09 -11.23 8.30
N ALA A 175 -9.91 -11.31 7.67
CA ALA A 175 -8.70 -10.72 8.21
C ALA A 175 -8.83 -9.19 8.39
N ALA A 176 -9.49 -8.53 7.44
CA ALA A 176 -9.71 -7.08 7.49
C ALA A 176 -10.61 -6.67 8.67
N GLU A 177 -11.68 -7.43 8.92
CA GLU A 177 -12.56 -7.18 10.07
C GLU A 177 -11.87 -7.48 11.40
N CYS A 178 -11.11 -8.59 11.49
CA CYS A 178 -10.33 -8.90 12.67
C CYS A 178 -9.32 -7.80 12.99
N LEU A 179 -8.64 -7.25 11.98
CA LEU A 179 -7.73 -6.13 12.17
C LEU A 179 -8.46 -4.86 12.64
N ARG A 180 -9.64 -4.58 12.10
CA ARG A 180 -10.47 -3.43 12.52
C ARG A 180 -10.89 -3.55 13.98
N LEU A 181 -11.31 -4.74 14.40
CA LEU A 181 -11.82 -5.00 15.75
C LEU A 181 -10.71 -5.11 16.80
N TYR A 182 -9.60 -5.76 16.45
CA TYR A 182 -8.56 -6.14 17.39
C TYR A 182 -7.25 -5.35 17.22
N GLY A 183 -7.14 -4.51 16.20
CA GLY A 183 -6.00 -3.62 15.97
C GLY A 183 -4.68 -4.39 15.91
N ALA A 184 -3.66 -3.88 16.58
CA ALA A 184 -2.32 -4.47 16.62
C ALA A 184 -2.27 -5.90 17.22
N ARG A 185 -3.33 -6.36 17.89
CA ARG A 185 -3.43 -7.74 18.38
C ARG A 185 -3.70 -8.76 17.27
N PHE A 186 -4.08 -8.33 16.08
CA PHE A 186 -4.29 -9.22 14.94
C PHE A 186 -3.19 -9.06 13.88
N ALA A 187 -2.50 -10.16 13.57
CA ALA A 187 -1.47 -10.28 12.56
C ALA A 187 -1.93 -11.19 11.42
N GLY A 188 -2.61 -10.60 10.43
CA GLY A 188 -3.06 -11.29 9.22
C GLY A 188 -1.90 -11.52 8.26
N PHE A 189 -1.15 -12.61 8.45
CA PHE A 189 -0.15 -13.06 7.49
C PHE A 189 -0.58 -14.40 6.87
N PRO A 190 -0.27 -14.62 5.58
CA PRO A 190 -0.35 -15.95 5.00
C PRO A 190 0.40 -16.97 5.86
N ALA A 191 -0.22 -18.11 6.13
CA ALA A 191 0.29 -19.11 7.06
C ALA A 191 1.69 -19.60 6.65
N HIS A 192 1.90 -19.74 5.36
CA HIS A 192 3.16 -20.16 4.79
C HIS A 192 4.33 -19.21 4.99
N LEU A 193 4.08 -17.91 5.20
CA LEU A 193 5.14 -16.94 5.52
C LEU A 193 5.59 -17.05 6.98
N ARG A 194 4.78 -17.69 7.84
CA ARG A 194 5.09 -17.87 9.27
C ARG A 194 5.92 -19.13 9.55
N TYR A 195 5.95 -20.11 8.64
CA TYR A 195 6.48 -21.46 8.88
C TYR A 195 7.37 -22.01 7.75
N ALA A 196 8.11 -21.15 7.04
CA ALA A 196 8.64 -21.44 5.71
C ALA A 196 9.58 -22.66 5.59
N VAL A 197 10.38 -23.02 6.61
CA VAL A 197 11.35 -24.13 6.51
C VAL A 197 10.72 -25.48 6.84
N GLU A 198 10.01 -25.59 7.95
CA GLU A 198 9.38 -26.85 8.40
C GLU A 198 8.23 -27.25 7.46
N MET A 199 7.40 -26.29 7.05
CA MET A 199 6.32 -26.51 6.09
C MET A 199 6.86 -26.94 4.73
N ARG A 200 7.97 -26.36 4.30
CA ARG A 200 8.66 -26.72 3.06
C ARG A 200 9.08 -28.19 3.07
N ASP A 201 9.83 -28.60 4.08
CA ASP A 201 10.34 -29.97 4.16
C ASP A 201 9.20 -30.99 4.26
N ALA A 202 8.09 -30.62 4.92
CA ALA A 202 6.88 -31.42 5.00
C ALA A 202 6.16 -31.57 3.65
N LEU A 203 6.00 -30.48 2.89
CA LEU A 203 5.39 -30.52 1.55
C LEU A 203 6.22 -31.36 0.57
N GLN A 204 7.54 -31.34 0.68
CA GLN A 204 8.45 -32.12 -0.17
C GLN A 204 8.24 -33.64 -0.05
N ARG A 205 7.69 -34.09 1.09
CA ARG A 205 7.35 -35.49 1.34
C ARG A 205 6.00 -35.90 0.73
N VAL A 206 5.19 -34.94 0.27
CA VAL A 206 3.93 -35.21 -0.41
C VAL A 206 4.24 -35.60 -1.86
N THR A 207 4.05 -36.87 -2.20
CA THR A 207 4.18 -37.36 -3.58
C THR A 207 3.19 -36.66 -4.49
N GLU A 208 3.67 -36.19 -5.65
CA GLU A 208 2.88 -35.45 -6.65
C GLU A 208 2.30 -34.13 -6.12
N CYS A 209 3.04 -33.45 -5.25
CA CYS A 209 2.73 -32.08 -4.84
C CYS A 209 2.46 -31.21 -6.09
N PRO A 210 1.30 -30.55 -6.20
CA PRO A 210 0.96 -29.70 -7.34
C PRO A 210 1.85 -28.47 -7.44
N PHE A 211 2.53 -28.13 -6.33
CA PHE A 211 3.49 -27.05 -6.26
C PHE A 211 4.89 -27.61 -6.64
N ASP A 212 5.60 -26.90 -7.52
CA ASP A 212 6.88 -27.29 -8.13
C ASP A 212 7.91 -27.89 -7.12
N VAL A 213 8.80 -28.77 -7.60
CA VAL A 213 9.60 -29.75 -6.82
C VAL A 213 10.61 -29.12 -5.84
N GLY A 214 10.79 -27.80 -5.87
CA GLY A 214 11.38 -27.04 -4.79
C GLY A 214 10.27 -26.57 -3.87
N CYS A 215 9.93 -27.36 -2.86
CA CYS A 215 8.88 -27.01 -1.91
C CYS A 215 9.05 -25.59 -1.30
N GLY A 216 7.90 -25.00 -1.00
CA GLY A 216 7.75 -23.75 -0.25
C GLY A 216 6.61 -22.91 -0.81
N VAL A 217 5.34 -23.27 -0.55
CA VAL A 217 4.18 -22.51 -1.07
C VAL A 217 4.17 -22.46 -2.62
N PRO A 218 3.25 -21.83 -3.40
CA PRO A 218 3.67 -21.41 -4.72
C PRO A 218 4.72 -20.33 -4.45
N LEU A 219 6.00 -20.75 -4.51
CA LEU A 219 7.14 -19.97 -4.00
C LEU A 219 7.13 -18.54 -4.54
N HIS A 220 6.55 -18.29 -5.74
CA HIS A 220 6.66 -17.02 -6.46
C HIS A 220 5.34 -16.59 -7.13
N PRO A 221 4.41 -15.93 -6.40
CA PRO A 221 3.34 -15.17 -7.04
C PRO A 221 3.95 -14.20 -8.07
N LYS A 222 3.34 -14.12 -9.25
CA LYS A 222 3.85 -13.20 -10.27
C LYS A 222 3.75 -11.76 -9.75
N PRO A 223 4.77 -10.93 -9.95
CA PRO A 223 4.77 -9.58 -9.39
C PRO A 223 3.57 -8.75 -9.82
N ILE A 224 3.05 -7.96 -8.88
CA ILE A 224 2.23 -6.79 -9.16
C ILE A 224 3.11 -5.55 -8.99
N VAL A 225 3.23 -4.72 -10.03
CA VAL A 225 4.03 -3.49 -9.98
C VAL A 225 3.18 -2.28 -10.29
N LEU A 226 3.14 -1.31 -9.38
CA LEU A 226 2.65 0.03 -9.66
C LEU A 226 3.80 0.92 -10.10
N PHE A 227 3.72 1.46 -11.30
CA PHE A 227 4.62 2.48 -11.82
C PHE A 227 3.92 3.83 -11.76
N ILE A 228 4.20 4.59 -10.69
CA ILE A 228 3.57 5.88 -10.41
C ILE A 228 4.50 6.99 -10.91
N ILE A 229 4.02 7.74 -11.89
CA ILE A 229 4.69 8.93 -12.42
C ILE A 229 4.01 10.15 -11.77
N ASP A 230 4.75 10.90 -10.97
CA ASP A 230 4.21 12.02 -10.19
C ASP A 230 3.86 13.20 -11.12
N GLY A 231 2.67 13.78 -11.01
CA GLY A 231 2.29 15.02 -11.73
C GLY A 231 2.23 14.92 -13.26
N VAL A 232 1.82 13.76 -13.80
CA VAL A 232 1.74 13.53 -15.25
C VAL A 232 0.77 14.49 -15.93
N GLY A 233 -0.46 14.56 -15.41
CA GLY A 233 -1.57 15.21 -16.13
C GLY A 233 -1.26 16.66 -16.47
N ASP A 234 -1.65 17.05 -17.68
CA ASP A 234 -1.41 18.38 -18.21
C ASP A 234 -2.55 18.85 -19.14
N ALA A 235 -2.46 20.11 -19.55
CA ALA A 235 -3.30 20.69 -20.59
C ALA A 235 -2.73 20.41 -21.99
N THR A 236 -3.53 20.74 -23.01
CA THR A 236 -3.05 20.76 -24.40
C THR A 236 -2.44 22.11 -24.75
N TYR A 237 -1.39 22.09 -25.58
CA TYR A 237 -0.63 23.27 -25.97
C TYR A 237 -0.59 23.42 -27.49
N ALA A 238 -0.81 24.63 -28.01
CA ALA A 238 -0.82 24.89 -29.45
C ALA A 238 0.56 24.64 -30.08
N GLU A 239 1.63 25.00 -29.39
CA GLU A 239 3.04 24.75 -29.76
C GLU A 239 3.42 23.27 -29.80
N LEU A 240 2.61 22.40 -29.17
CA LEU A 240 2.73 20.95 -29.26
C LEU A 240 1.80 20.36 -30.31
N GLY A 241 1.11 21.19 -31.11
CA GLY A 241 0.09 20.74 -32.05
C GLY A 241 -1.17 20.24 -31.34
N HIS A 242 -1.62 21.00 -30.33
CA HIS A 242 -2.79 20.72 -29.49
C HIS A 242 -2.72 19.38 -28.79
N ARG A 243 -1.56 19.07 -28.23
CA ARG A 243 -1.27 17.86 -27.45
C ARG A 243 -0.81 18.20 -26.04
N THR A 244 -0.98 17.26 -25.11
CA THR A 244 -0.30 17.31 -23.81
C THR A 244 1.16 16.88 -23.96
N PRO A 245 2.05 17.18 -22.99
CA PRO A 245 3.41 16.64 -22.97
C PRO A 245 3.45 15.11 -22.97
N LEU A 246 2.49 14.44 -22.30
CA LEU A 246 2.39 12.98 -22.32
C LEU A 246 2.03 12.47 -23.71
N GLU A 247 1.07 13.09 -24.40
CA GLU A 247 0.69 12.71 -25.77
C GLU A 247 1.83 12.86 -26.76
N VAL A 248 2.67 13.88 -26.60
CA VAL A 248 3.89 14.03 -27.39
C VAL A 248 4.82 12.83 -27.19
N VAL A 249 5.12 12.48 -25.95
CA VAL A 249 6.03 11.36 -25.62
C VAL A 249 5.42 10.01 -26.02
N ALA A 250 4.11 9.86 -25.89
CA ALA A 250 3.37 8.69 -26.35
C ALA A 250 3.37 8.56 -27.87
N GLY A 251 3.68 9.63 -28.62
CA GLY A 251 3.70 9.61 -30.08
C GLY A 251 2.32 9.82 -30.72
N VAL A 252 1.37 10.41 -29.97
CA VAL A 252 0.05 10.77 -30.50
C VAL A 252 0.24 11.83 -31.61
N PRO A 253 -0.38 11.66 -32.78
CA PRO A 253 -0.30 12.65 -33.86
C PRO A 253 -0.86 14.02 -33.43
N PRO A 254 -0.29 15.14 -33.91
CA PRO A 254 -0.85 16.48 -33.69
C PRO A 254 -2.30 16.59 -34.15
N ARG A 255 -3.13 17.29 -33.37
CA ARG A 255 -4.52 17.57 -33.75
C ARG A 255 -4.53 18.81 -34.64
N ARG A 256 -4.97 18.63 -35.89
CA ARG A 256 -5.11 19.76 -36.84
C ARG A 256 -6.38 20.52 -36.50
N VAL A 257 -6.24 21.82 -36.21
CA VAL A 257 -7.35 22.76 -36.17
C VAL A 257 -7.39 23.47 -37.53
N ALA A 258 -8.56 23.52 -38.16
CA ALA A 258 -8.73 24.26 -39.41
C ALA A 258 -8.48 25.76 -39.16
N ASP A 259 -7.81 26.42 -40.10
CA ASP A 259 -7.54 27.87 -40.12
C ASP A 259 -6.56 28.42 -39.06
N GLU A 260 -5.82 27.57 -38.34
CA GLU A 260 -4.79 28.01 -37.39
C GLU A 260 -3.39 27.94 -38.00
N ALA A 261 -2.65 29.05 -37.95
CA ALA A 261 -1.25 29.08 -38.37
C ALA A 261 -0.43 28.15 -37.46
N PRO A 262 0.48 27.31 -38.00
CA PRO A 262 1.26 26.40 -37.18
C PRO A 262 2.10 27.19 -36.18
N ALA A 263 1.86 26.96 -34.89
CA ALA A 263 2.67 27.53 -33.83
C ALA A 263 4.13 27.06 -33.99
N THR A 264 5.08 27.98 -33.82
CA THR A 264 6.51 27.64 -33.87
C THR A 264 6.82 26.67 -32.71
N PRO A 265 7.34 25.46 -32.98
CA PRO A 265 7.67 24.51 -31.92
C PRO A 265 8.73 25.11 -30.98
N LEU A 266 8.50 25.05 -29.66
CA LEU A 266 9.45 25.52 -28.66
C LEU A 266 10.73 24.66 -28.61
N CYS A 267 10.63 23.39 -29.03
CA CYS A 267 11.75 22.46 -29.13
C CYS A 267 11.45 21.38 -30.18
N ASN A 268 12.47 20.59 -30.56
CA ASN A 268 12.27 19.40 -31.38
C ASN A 268 11.58 18.32 -30.52
N THR A 269 10.26 18.20 -30.62
CA THR A 269 9.47 17.28 -29.79
C THR A 269 9.64 15.81 -30.17
N GLU A 270 10.02 15.51 -31.42
CA GLU A 270 10.14 14.13 -31.94
C GLU A 270 11.23 13.34 -31.20
N GLN A 271 12.28 14.01 -30.73
CA GLN A 271 13.38 13.36 -30.00
C GLN A 271 12.93 12.78 -28.65
N TYR A 272 11.80 13.21 -28.10
CA TYR A 272 11.29 12.78 -26.79
C TYR A 272 10.27 11.64 -26.90
N VAL A 273 9.90 11.20 -28.11
CA VAL A 273 8.97 10.09 -28.30
C VAL A 273 9.57 8.81 -27.70
N SER A 274 8.78 8.11 -26.88
CA SER A 274 9.17 6.87 -26.23
C SER A 274 8.04 5.84 -26.33
N PRO A 275 8.08 4.91 -27.30
CA PRO A 275 7.04 3.89 -27.45
C PRO A 275 6.83 3.05 -26.18
N GLY A 276 7.87 2.93 -25.35
CA GLY A 276 7.83 2.23 -24.08
C GLY A 276 6.81 2.77 -23.09
N ILE A 277 6.45 4.06 -23.16
CA ILE A 277 5.41 4.64 -22.29
C ILE A 277 4.03 4.02 -22.54
N ASN A 278 3.81 3.49 -23.74
CA ASN A 278 2.53 2.91 -24.17
C ASN A 278 2.43 1.40 -23.89
N VAL A 279 3.50 0.75 -23.42
CA VAL A 279 3.59 -0.72 -23.39
C VAL A 279 2.47 -1.36 -22.55
N VAL A 280 2.06 -0.71 -21.46
CA VAL A 280 0.97 -1.19 -20.61
C VAL A 280 -0.40 -0.95 -21.26
N ALA A 281 -0.60 0.19 -21.94
CA ALA A 281 -1.84 0.51 -22.64
C ALA A 281 -2.11 -0.51 -23.76
N LYS A 282 -1.11 -0.75 -24.62
CA LYS A 282 -1.20 -1.67 -25.77
C LYS A 282 -1.50 -3.12 -25.41
N HIS A 283 -1.16 -3.53 -24.21
CA HIS A 283 -1.31 -4.91 -23.75
C HIS A 283 -2.36 -5.05 -22.65
N GLY A 284 -3.15 -4.01 -22.37
CA GLY A 284 -4.04 -4.00 -21.21
C GLY A 284 -5.28 -3.15 -21.42
N VAL A 285 -5.84 -2.73 -20.28
CA VAL A 285 -7.03 -1.90 -20.22
C VAL A 285 -6.70 -0.54 -19.62
N SER A 286 -7.33 0.48 -20.15
CA SER A 286 -7.08 1.89 -19.84
C SER A 286 -8.31 2.56 -19.23
N GLY A 287 -8.10 3.70 -18.58
CA GLY A 287 -9.15 4.52 -18.01
C GLY A 287 -8.64 5.87 -17.52
N LEU A 288 -9.54 6.61 -16.88
CA LEU A 288 -9.24 7.83 -16.16
C LEU A 288 -9.44 7.63 -14.66
N MET A 289 -8.67 8.34 -13.86
CA MET A 289 -8.73 8.25 -12.41
C MET A 289 -8.82 9.64 -11.78
N ASP A 290 -9.88 9.86 -11.00
CA ASP A 290 -9.94 10.97 -10.05
C ASP A 290 -9.25 10.51 -8.76
N VAL A 291 -7.99 10.88 -8.55
CA VAL A 291 -7.19 10.25 -7.49
C VAL A 291 -7.80 10.46 -6.10
N PHE A 292 -8.39 11.62 -5.86
CA PHE A 292 -9.17 11.88 -4.65
C PHE A 292 -10.67 11.99 -4.95
N GLU A 293 -11.08 13.04 -5.65
CA GLU A 293 -12.46 13.29 -6.05
C GLU A 293 -12.48 14.17 -7.30
N ALA A 294 -13.51 14.00 -8.13
CA ALA A 294 -13.68 14.79 -9.35
C ALA A 294 -13.69 16.30 -9.05
N GLY A 295 -12.81 17.05 -9.71
CA GLY A 295 -12.72 18.50 -9.55
C GLY A 295 -11.97 18.96 -8.30
N VAL A 296 -11.29 18.05 -7.57
CA VAL A 296 -10.49 18.39 -6.39
C VAL A 296 -9.02 18.10 -6.64
N SER A 297 -8.17 19.13 -6.53
CA SER A 297 -6.72 18.96 -6.50
C SER A 297 -6.29 18.32 -5.18
N CYS A 298 -5.39 17.35 -5.22
CA CYS A 298 -4.88 16.68 -4.03
C CYS A 298 -3.36 16.79 -3.90
N GLY A 299 -2.86 16.76 -2.66
CA GLY A 299 -1.43 16.63 -2.39
C GLY A 299 -0.97 15.18 -2.55
N SER A 300 0.32 14.97 -2.84
CA SER A 300 0.88 13.62 -3.08
C SER A 300 0.68 12.67 -1.90
N ASP A 301 0.59 13.17 -0.66
CA ASP A 301 0.26 12.36 0.52
C ASP A 301 -1.16 11.79 0.48
N THR A 302 -2.16 12.65 0.30
CA THR A 302 -3.55 12.21 0.15
C THR A 302 -3.75 11.34 -1.09
N ALA A 303 -3.07 11.69 -2.19
CA ALA A 303 -3.13 10.93 -3.43
C ALA A 303 -2.62 9.50 -3.22
N HIS A 304 -1.41 9.32 -2.69
CA HIS A 304 -0.82 7.99 -2.51
C HIS A 304 -1.55 7.14 -1.48
N LEU A 305 -2.12 7.73 -0.42
CA LEU A 305 -3.02 7.00 0.47
C LEU A 305 -4.21 6.42 -0.32
N ALA A 306 -4.87 7.24 -1.14
CA ALA A 306 -5.97 6.78 -1.98
C ALA A 306 -5.51 5.69 -2.96
N LEU A 307 -4.40 5.89 -3.68
CA LEU A 307 -3.86 4.89 -4.63
C LEU A 307 -3.54 3.55 -3.95
N PHE A 308 -3.08 3.56 -2.71
CA PHE A 308 -2.85 2.35 -1.91
C PHE A 308 -4.14 1.78 -1.30
N GLY A 309 -5.29 2.32 -1.67
CA GLY A 309 -6.60 1.86 -1.23
C GLY A 309 -6.98 2.32 0.17
N TYR A 310 -6.35 3.36 0.72
CA TYR A 310 -6.68 3.96 2.03
C TYR A 310 -7.38 5.31 1.82
N PRO A 311 -8.71 5.39 2.01
CA PRO A 311 -9.44 6.65 1.88
C PRO A 311 -8.83 7.74 2.77
N PRO A 312 -8.36 8.87 2.21
CA PRO A 312 -7.70 9.91 3.00
C PRO A 312 -8.61 10.53 4.05
N THR A 313 -9.92 10.60 3.78
CA THR A 313 -10.96 11.05 4.71
C THR A 313 -10.96 10.24 6.02
N GLN A 314 -10.57 8.97 5.96
CA GLN A 314 -10.50 8.08 7.11
C GLN A 314 -9.12 8.11 7.78
N TYR A 315 -8.06 8.02 6.97
CA TYR A 315 -6.72 7.65 7.44
C TYR A 315 -5.70 8.79 7.48
N TYR A 316 -5.95 9.89 6.78
CA TYR A 316 -5.01 11.01 6.76
C TYR A 316 -5.00 11.73 8.12
N ARG A 317 -3.81 11.91 8.70
CA ARG A 317 -3.59 12.57 10.00
C ARG A 317 -2.53 13.67 9.93
N GLY A 318 -2.27 14.17 8.73
CA GLY A 318 -1.28 15.21 8.46
C GLY A 318 0.01 14.67 7.87
N ARG A 319 0.81 15.59 7.32
CA ARG A 319 1.98 15.28 6.49
C ARG A 319 3.27 15.02 7.28
N GLY A 320 3.40 15.60 8.48
CA GLY A 320 4.65 15.61 9.24
C GLY A 320 5.18 14.22 9.58
N ALA A 321 4.28 13.28 9.88
CA ALA A 321 4.64 11.90 10.20
C ALA A 321 5.28 11.18 9.00
N TYR A 322 4.72 11.34 7.80
CA TYR A 322 5.27 10.73 6.59
C TYR A 322 6.66 11.27 6.26
N GLU A 323 6.87 12.59 6.37
CA GLU A 323 8.19 13.17 6.10
C GLU A 323 9.24 12.71 7.14
N ALA A 324 8.87 12.64 8.42
CA ALA A 324 9.77 12.16 9.48
C ALA A 324 10.15 10.67 9.28
N LEU A 325 9.17 9.79 9.05
CA LEU A 325 9.42 8.38 8.76
C LEU A 325 10.27 8.19 7.50
N GLY A 326 10.00 8.97 6.46
CA GLY A 326 10.76 8.93 5.21
C GLY A 326 12.23 9.32 5.36
N ALA A 327 12.51 10.26 6.27
CA ALA A 327 13.86 10.66 6.64
C ALA A 327 14.59 9.60 7.49
N GLY A 328 13.90 8.54 7.92
CA GLY A 328 14.45 7.46 8.73
C GLY A 328 14.21 7.61 10.24
N MET A 329 13.34 8.53 10.66
CA MET A 329 12.99 8.70 12.07
C MET A 329 12.04 7.58 12.53
N ALA A 330 12.29 6.97 13.67
CA ALA A 330 11.33 6.07 14.31
C ALA A 330 10.29 6.88 15.12
N LEU A 331 9.01 6.69 14.80
CA LEU A 331 7.88 7.33 15.48
C LEU A 331 7.12 6.35 16.36
N ASP A 332 6.85 6.77 17.59
CA ASP A 332 5.96 6.11 18.53
C ASP A 332 4.52 6.65 18.38
N ASP A 333 3.53 5.92 18.88
CA ASP A 333 2.12 6.27 18.68
C ASP A 333 1.70 7.55 19.44
N THR A 334 2.50 7.97 20.41
CA THR A 334 2.32 9.22 21.15
C THR A 334 3.06 10.42 20.54
N ASP A 335 3.83 10.21 19.47
CA ASP A 335 4.64 11.27 18.87
C ASP A 335 3.78 12.18 17.98
N ILE A 336 4.06 13.49 18.05
CA ILE A 336 3.60 14.45 17.06
C ILE A 336 4.78 14.88 16.21
N ALA A 337 4.70 14.61 14.92
CA ALA A 337 5.72 14.88 13.93
C ALA A 337 5.37 16.07 13.04
N PHE A 338 6.41 16.72 12.52
CA PHE A 338 6.35 17.90 11.69
C PHE A 338 7.25 17.72 10.49
N LYS A 339 6.80 18.24 9.36
CA LYS A 339 7.67 18.57 8.24
C LYS A 339 8.36 19.87 8.61
N SER A 340 9.69 19.87 8.56
CA SER A 340 10.45 20.99 9.09
C SER A 340 11.56 21.46 8.16
N ASN A 341 11.90 22.74 8.29
CA ASN A 341 12.96 23.37 7.50
C ASN A 341 13.92 24.13 8.42
N PHE A 342 15.22 23.88 8.28
CA PHE A 342 16.24 24.81 8.75
C PHE A 342 16.12 26.13 7.97
N SER A 343 16.01 27.24 8.72
CA SER A 343 15.60 28.54 8.18
C SER A 343 16.37 29.68 8.85
N VAL A 344 16.16 30.89 8.32
CA VAL A 344 16.77 32.13 8.81
C VAL A 344 15.71 32.97 9.52
N LEU A 345 15.93 33.20 10.81
CA LEU A 345 15.17 34.12 11.64
C LEU A 345 16.02 35.35 11.94
N ASP A 346 15.48 36.53 11.68
CA ASP A 346 15.99 37.75 12.32
C ASP A 346 15.43 37.78 13.75
N VAL A 347 16.31 37.52 14.73
CA VAL A 347 15.94 37.44 16.14
C VAL A 347 15.49 38.79 16.70
N SER A 348 15.97 39.90 16.13
CA SER A 348 15.64 41.25 16.60
C SER A 348 14.21 41.67 16.22
N THR A 349 13.75 41.23 15.05
CA THR A 349 12.42 41.55 14.52
C THR A 349 11.41 40.41 14.66
N GLY A 350 11.87 39.19 14.91
CA GLY A 350 11.04 37.97 14.90
C GLY A 350 10.60 37.53 13.50
N VAL A 351 11.22 38.09 12.44
CA VAL A 351 10.84 37.83 11.04
C VAL A 351 11.67 36.68 10.47
N VAL A 352 10.98 35.70 9.88
CA VAL A 352 11.60 34.66 9.07
C VAL A 352 11.94 35.27 7.71
N THR A 353 13.21 35.62 7.50
CA THR A 353 13.64 36.24 6.24
C THR A 353 13.74 35.22 5.12
N HIS A 354 14.11 33.97 5.45
CA HIS A 354 14.21 32.87 4.50
C HIS A 354 13.72 31.58 5.15
N ARG A 355 12.69 30.95 4.59
CA ARG A 355 12.16 29.64 5.02
C ARG A 355 13.05 28.44 4.65
N ARG A 356 14.18 28.72 4.00
CA ARG A 356 15.19 27.75 3.57
C ARG A 356 16.54 28.42 3.79
N CYS A 357 17.32 27.92 4.74
CA CYS A 357 18.65 28.48 4.98
C CYS A 357 19.55 28.31 3.73
N ASP A 358 19.48 27.14 3.10
CA ASP A 358 20.31 26.77 1.96
C ASP A 358 19.73 25.58 1.19
N ARG A 359 20.00 25.46 -0.11
CA ARG A 359 19.74 24.23 -0.85
C ARG A 359 20.93 23.27 -0.74
N GLU A 360 22.15 23.80 -0.61
CA GLU A 360 23.37 23.03 -0.39
C GLU A 360 23.65 22.90 1.12
N PHE A 361 22.79 22.15 1.82
CA PHE A 361 22.84 22.00 3.28
C PHE A 361 23.14 20.57 3.77
N THR A 362 23.75 19.77 2.89
CA THR A 362 23.99 18.33 3.12
C THR A 362 25.16 18.04 4.05
N ARG A 363 26.09 18.98 4.23
CA ARG A 363 27.22 18.82 5.16
C ARG A 363 26.81 19.21 6.57
N GLU A 364 26.21 20.38 6.76
CA GLU A 364 25.89 20.94 8.08
C GLU A 364 24.58 20.39 8.67
N GLY A 365 23.58 20.13 7.82
CA GLY A 365 22.25 19.68 8.25
C GLY A 365 22.26 18.42 9.12
N PRO A 366 23.02 17.36 8.79
CA PRO A 366 23.16 16.19 9.66
C PRO A 366 23.72 16.52 11.06
N PHE A 367 24.72 17.41 11.16
CA PHE A 367 25.30 17.79 12.45
C PHE A 367 24.32 18.58 13.30
N LEU A 368 23.63 19.57 12.72
CA LEU A 368 22.64 20.36 13.45
C LEU A 368 21.44 19.49 13.88
N SER A 369 21.00 18.57 13.03
CA SER A 369 19.93 17.63 13.38
C SER A 369 20.33 16.78 14.58
N LYS A 370 21.52 16.17 14.55
CA LYS A 370 22.06 15.37 15.65
C LYS A 370 22.26 16.19 16.94
N TYR A 371 22.60 17.48 16.83
CA TYR A 371 22.77 18.36 17.98
C TYR A 371 21.43 18.69 18.67
N LEU A 372 20.34 18.78 17.91
CA LEU A 372 19.00 19.03 18.45
C LEU A 372 18.30 17.75 18.94
N ASP A 373 18.63 16.61 18.36
CA ASP A 373 18.07 15.30 18.70
C ASP A 373 18.32 14.95 20.18
N GLY A 374 17.29 14.44 20.87
CA GLY A 374 17.33 14.11 22.29
C GLY A 374 17.16 15.31 23.24
N THR A 375 16.95 16.53 22.73
CA THR A 375 16.70 17.70 23.59
C THR A 375 15.44 17.50 24.42
N VAL A 376 15.56 17.69 25.75
CA VAL A 376 14.44 17.58 26.70
C VAL A 376 13.79 18.95 26.93
N ILE A 377 12.47 18.99 26.89
CA ILE A 377 11.62 20.15 27.15
C ILE A 377 10.74 19.84 28.35
N ALA A 378 11.08 20.41 29.51
CA ALA A 378 10.40 20.16 30.78
C ALA A 378 9.36 21.24 31.15
N GLY A 379 9.26 22.33 30.41
CA GLY A 379 8.34 23.44 30.72
C GLY A 379 8.44 24.60 29.73
N ASP A 380 7.66 25.65 30.00
CA ASP A 380 7.69 26.94 29.33
C ASP A 380 7.80 28.08 30.36
N ASP A 381 7.62 29.34 29.93
CA ASP A 381 7.69 30.50 30.83
C ASP A 381 6.62 30.51 31.92
N SER A 382 5.55 29.70 31.76
CA SER A 382 4.47 29.57 32.72
C SER A 382 4.72 28.47 33.76
N GLY A 383 5.82 27.71 33.63
CA GLY A 383 6.22 26.67 34.56
C GLY A 383 6.42 25.30 33.90
N PRO A 384 6.63 24.25 34.73
CA PRO A 384 6.89 22.90 34.25
C PRO A 384 5.65 22.29 33.58
N PHE A 385 5.89 21.42 32.60
CA PHE A 385 4.89 20.58 31.97
C PHE A 385 4.58 19.35 32.83
N GLU A 386 3.41 18.73 32.61
CA GLU A 386 2.98 17.52 33.35
C GLU A 386 3.96 16.36 33.13
N THR A 387 4.52 16.27 31.92
CA THR A 387 5.58 15.33 31.57
C THR A 387 6.65 16.06 30.78
N ALA A 388 7.92 15.70 31.00
CA ALA A 388 8.99 16.13 30.12
C ALA A 388 8.79 15.54 28.71
N HIS A 389 9.02 16.36 27.69
CA HIS A 389 8.95 15.97 26.29
C HIS A 389 10.34 15.91 25.69
N THR A 390 10.54 15.05 24.69
CA THR A 390 11.83 14.89 24.02
C THR A 390 11.69 15.19 22.54
N LEU A 391 12.63 15.96 21.98
CA LEU A 391 12.74 16.17 20.55
C LEU A 391 13.42 14.97 19.90
N LYS A 392 12.84 14.49 18.80
CA LYS A 392 13.51 13.66 17.81
C LYS A 392 13.75 14.52 16.57
N VAL A 393 14.98 14.57 16.05
CA VAL A 393 15.32 15.37 14.87
C VAL A 393 16.15 14.56 13.89
N GLN A 394 15.63 14.39 12.68
CA GLN A 394 16.27 13.61 11.63
C GLN A 394 16.48 14.48 10.40
N TYR A 395 17.72 14.49 9.90
CA TYR A 395 18.03 15.21 8.67
C TYR A 395 17.33 14.56 7.47
N GLY A 396 16.74 15.37 6.61
CA GLY A 396 16.15 14.95 5.34
C GLY A 396 17.13 15.19 4.19
N THR A 397 16.77 16.09 3.28
CA THR A 397 17.62 16.54 2.17
C THR A 397 17.57 18.06 2.06
N GLU A 398 18.64 18.66 1.55
CA GLU A 398 18.80 20.13 1.51
C GLU A 398 18.53 20.75 2.91
N HIS A 399 17.72 21.80 3.00
CA HIS A 399 17.26 22.45 4.24
C HIS A 399 16.24 21.65 5.05
N ARG A 400 15.75 20.50 4.55
CA ARG A 400 14.61 19.78 5.14
C ARG A 400 15.06 18.86 6.27
N CYS A 401 14.23 18.76 7.30
CA CYS A 401 14.37 17.78 8.37
C CYS A 401 12.99 17.31 8.85
N GLY A 402 12.96 16.12 9.46
CA GLY A 402 11.85 15.68 10.28
C GLY A 402 12.08 16.12 11.72
N VAL A 403 11.05 16.65 12.37
CA VAL A 403 11.04 16.89 13.82
C VAL A 403 9.86 16.18 14.42
N ALA A 404 10.05 15.42 15.49
CA ALA A 404 8.95 14.91 16.31
C ALA A 404 9.13 15.27 17.77
N ILE A 405 8.01 15.41 18.47
CA ILE A 405 7.95 15.66 19.90
C ILE A 405 7.32 14.42 20.52
N THR A 406 8.08 13.75 21.37
CA THR A 406 7.63 12.56 22.10
C THR A 406 7.00 12.94 23.42
N GLY A 407 5.82 12.38 23.69
CA GLY A 407 5.21 12.39 25.02
C GLY A 407 3.71 12.15 25.00
N LYS A 408 3.15 11.85 26.16
CA LYS A 408 1.70 11.59 26.31
C LYS A 408 0.91 12.90 26.30
N GLY A 409 -0.37 12.80 25.97
CA GLY A 409 -1.30 13.94 26.01
C GLY A 409 -1.16 14.95 24.88
N LEU A 410 -0.34 14.65 23.86
CA LEU A 410 -0.16 15.51 22.70
C LEU A 410 -1.27 15.30 21.66
N SER A 411 -1.62 16.36 20.92
CA SER A 411 -2.59 16.35 19.84
C SER A 411 -2.02 17.04 18.59
N TYR A 412 -2.27 16.45 17.43
CA TYR A 412 -1.87 17.02 16.13
C TYR A 412 -2.82 18.14 15.66
N ARG A 413 -3.89 18.44 16.40
CA ARG A 413 -4.89 19.47 16.10
C ARG A 413 -4.38 20.88 16.40
N ILE A 414 -3.21 21.21 15.89
CA ILE A 414 -2.49 22.45 16.14
C ILE A 414 -1.94 23.03 14.84
N THR A 415 -1.64 24.32 14.84
CA THR A 415 -0.89 24.96 13.76
C THR A 415 0.60 24.62 13.86
N GLY A 416 1.38 25.05 12.87
CA GLY A 416 2.84 25.06 12.95
C GLY A 416 3.40 26.41 13.41
N THR A 417 4.71 26.55 13.30
CA THR A 417 5.45 27.82 13.43
C THR A 417 5.85 28.43 12.09
N ASP A 418 5.74 27.66 11.00
CA ASP A 418 6.08 28.09 9.64
C ASP A 418 5.06 29.14 9.09
N PRO A 419 5.49 30.36 8.72
CA PRO A 419 4.62 31.38 8.15
C PRO A 419 4.23 31.16 6.68
N LEU A 420 4.71 30.08 6.06
CA LEU A 420 4.42 29.66 4.68
C LEU A 420 4.94 30.59 3.57
N ALA A 421 5.38 31.80 3.90
CA ALA A 421 6.07 32.74 3.01
C ALA A 421 7.27 33.41 3.70
N ASP A 422 8.28 33.78 2.92
CA ASP A 422 9.43 34.54 3.38
C ASP A 422 9.02 35.96 3.81
N ASN A 423 9.86 36.61 4.62
CA ASN A 423 9.64 37.96 5.15
C ASN A 423 8.33 38.11 5.94
N ARG A 424 8.00 37.08 6.71
CA ARG A 424 6.83 37.05 7.59
C ARG A 424 7.24 36.73 9.03
N PRO A 425 6.49 37.20 10.04
CA PRO A 425 6.77 36.84 11.44
C PRO A 425 6.70 35.33 11.65
N LEU A 426 7.58 34.79 12.48
CA LEU A 426 7.48 33.40 12.96
C LEU A 426 6.10 33.20 13.62
N LEU A 427 5.37 32.15 13.24
CA LEU A 427 4.05 31.93 13.80
C LEU A 427 4.13 31.35 15.21
N HIS A 428 3.20 31.81 16.05
CA HIS A 428 2.95 31.18 17.35
C HIS A 428 1.94 30.05 17.17
N CYS A 429 2.30 28.86 17.64
CA CYS A 429 1.46 27.66 17.54
C CYS A 429 0.17 27.83 18.35
N LYS A 430 -0.96 27.41 17.79
CA LYS A 430 -2.31 27.49 18.39
C LYS A 430 -3.16 26.25 18.04
N PRO A 431 -4.19 25.93 18.83
CA PRO A 431 -5.19 24.93 18.47
C PRO A 431 -5.88 25.24 17.13
N THR A 432 -6.16 24.21 16.32
CA THR A 432 -6.94 24.31 15.08
C THR A 432 -8.40 23.88 15.25
N VAL A 433 -8.79 23.47 16.46
CA VAL A 433 -10.15 23.07 16.83
C VAL A 433 -10.75 24.09 17.80
N PRO A 434 -12.09 24.25 17.83
CA PRO A 434 -12.75 25.20 18.72
C PRO A 434 -12.80 24.70 20.18
N LEU A 435 -13.15 25.59 21.11
CA LEU A 435 -13.10 25.36 22.56
C LEU A 435 -13.93 24.15 23.03
N GLU A 436 -15.07 23.93 22.38
CA GLU A 436 -16.01 22.85 22.65
C GLU A 436 -15.55 21.47 22.12
N HIS A 437 -14.51 21.42 21.29
CA HIS A 437 -14.01 20.18 20.72
C HIS A 437 -13.29 19.34 21.79
N ALA A 438 -13.53 18.03 21.82
CA ALA A 438 -12.98 17.12 22.82
C ALA A 438 -11.43 17.17 22.93
N GLU A 439 -10.73 17.38 21.80
CA GLU A 439 -9.27 17.50 21.77
C GLU A 439 -8.72 18.89 22.11
N TYR A 440 -9.56 19.91 22.35
CA TYR A 440 -9.09 21.29 22.51
C TYR A 440 -8.04 21.44 23.62
N LYS A 441 -8.27 20.83 24.79
CA LYS A 441 -7.33 20.89 25.93
C LYS A 441 -5.97 20.30 25.58
N ALA A 442 -5.95 19.14 24.92
CA ALA A 442 -4.73 18.49 24.46
C ALA A 442 -4.02 19.32 23.39
N ALA A 443 -4.77 19.93 22.46
CA ALA A 443 -4.22 20.80 21.43
C ALA A 443 -3.63 22.10 22.01
N LEU A 444 -4.28 22.68 23.01
CA LEU A 444 -3.78 23.87 23.72
C LEU A 444 -2.49 23.55 24.48
N TYR A 445 -2.46 22.41 25.19
CA TYR A 445 -1.26 21.92 25.85
C TYR A 445 -0.12 21.70 24.83
N THR A 446 -0.40 21.00 23.73
CA THR A 446 0.60 20.74 22.67
C THR A 446 1.11 22.04 22.04
N SER A 447 0.23 23.03 21.85
CA SER A 447 0.64 24.33 21.31
C SER A 447 1.68 25.01 22.21
N ARG A 448 1.50 24.96 23.53
CA ARG A 448 2.50 25.45 24.50
C ARG A 448 3.83 24.71 24.37
N VAL A 449 3.78 23.37 24.30
CA VAL A 449 4.98 22.53 24.12
C VAL A 449 5.71 22.90 22.83
N VAL A 450 5.00 23.02 21.71
CA VAL A 450 5.59 23.38 20.39
C VAL A 450 6.23 24.77 20.40
N ASN A 451 5.60 25.74 21.07
CA ASN A 451 6.18 27.08 21.21
C ASN A 451 7.46 27.06 22.06
N ALA A 452 7.48 26.30 23.16
CA ALA A 452 8.68 26.11 23.97
C ALA A 452 9.80 25.40 23.19
N VAL A 453 9.46 24.35 22.43
CA VAL A 453 10.36 23.65 21.51
C VAL A 453 10.96 24.61 20.49
N SER A 454 10.13 25.41 19.80
CA SER A 454 10.59 26.34 18.77
C SER A 454 11.56 27.37 19.34
N ARG A 455 11.30 27.87 20.55
CA ARG A 455 12.20 28.81 21.23
C ARG A 455 13.52 28.13 21.59
N ARG A 456 13.45 26.93 22.18
CA ARG A 456 14.63 26.19 22.61
C ARG A 456 15.56 25.85 21.45
N ILE A 457 15.00 25.42 20.31
CA ILE A 457 15.75 25.18 19.08
C ILE A 457 16.46 26.46 18.63
N THR A 458 15.75 27.60 18.60
CA THR A 458 16.33 28.88 18.18
C THR A 458 17.50 29.29 19.07
N GLU A 459 17.36 29.18 20.40
CA GLU A 459 18.45 29.48 21.35
C GLU A 459 19.69 28.63 21.08
N MET A 460 19.49 27.31 20.94
CA MET A 460 20.56 26.35 20.69
C MET A 460 21.27 26.62 19.35
N LEU A 461 20.52 26.91 18.29
CA LEU A 461 21.10 27.14 16.97
C LEU A 461 21.77 28.51 16.84
N CYS A 462 21.26 29.56 17.47
CA CYS A 462 21.87 30.89 17.43
C CYS A 462 23.30 30.90 18.00
N GLN A 463 23.59 30.02 18.96
CA GLN A 463 24.89 29.91 19.63
C GLN A 463 25.80 28.84 19.01
N HIS A 464 25.35 28.16 17.94
CA HIS A 464 26.06 27.01 17.41
C HIS A 464 27.26 27.43 16.52
N PRO A 465 28.47 26.86 16.71
CA PRO A 465 29.68 27.24 15.95
C PRO A 465 29.54 27.14 14.42
N ILE A 466 28.71 26.21 13.93
CA ILE A 466 28.40 26.11 12.49
C ILE A 466 27.78 27.40 11.95
N ASN A 467 26.89 28.04 12.70
CA ASN A 467 26.26 29.29 12.25
C ASN A 467 27.25 30.46 12.27
N GLU A 468 28.18 30.48 13.22
CA GLU A 468 29.30 31.43 13.20
C GLU A 468 30.19 31.24 11.96
N ALA A 469 30.55 29.99 11.64
CA ALA A 469 31.34 29.65 10.46
C ALA A 469 30.61 30.03 9.16
N ARG A 470 29.31 29.70 9.05
CA ARG A 470 28.48 30.07 7.90
C ARG A 470 28.44 31.58 7.70
N SER A 471 28.26 32.35 8.77
CA SER A 471 28.29 33.82 8.71
C SER A 471 29.64 34.36 8.23
N LYS A 472 30.76 33.82 8.73
CA LYS A 472 32.13 34.18 8.27
C LYS A 472 32.37 33.86 6.79
N GLU A 473 31.72 32.82 6.27
CA GLU A 473 31.76 32.43 4.85
C GLU A 473 30.74 33.21 3.98
N GLY A 474 29.97 34.15 4.54
CA GLY A 474 28.93 34.88 3.82
C GLY A 474 27.67 34.05 3.52
N LYS A 475 27.55 32.85 4.10
CA LYS A 475 26.37 32.00 4.00
C LYS A 475 25.32 32.42 5.02
N ARG A 476 24.05 32.19 4.68
CA ARG A 476 22.93 32.39 5.61
C ARG A 476 23.03 31.43 6.79
N VAL A 477 22.81 31.93 8.00
CA VAL A 477 22.70 31.11 9.21
C VAL A 477 21.47 30.19 9.16
N ALA A 478 21.51 29.07 9.85
CA ALA A 478 20.39 28.17 10.08
C ALA A 478 20.02 28.23 11.56
N ASN A 479 19.36 29.30 11.98
CA ASN A 479 19.16 29.66 13.39
C ASN A 479 17.73 29.43 13.91
N VAL A 480 16.82 28.91 13.09
CA VAL A 480 15.51 28.43 13.50
C VAL A 480 15.14 27.18 12.70
N VAL A 481 14.28 26.32 13.28
CA VAL A 481 13.60 25.25 12.55
C VAL A 481 12.11 25.57 12.50
N LEU A 482 11.59 25.75 11.29
CA LEU A 482 10.16 25.98 11.08
C LEU A 482 9.42 24.65 11.14
N LEU A 483 8.37 24.58 11.95
CA LEU A 483 7.55 23.38 12.14
C LEU A 483 6.25 23.52 11.35
N ARG A 484 5.93 22.57 10.47
CA ARG A 484 4.72 22.60 9.65
C ARG A 484 4.06 21.24 9.53
N GLY A 485 2.74 21.24 9.36
CA GLY A 485 1.97 20.03 9.04
C GLY A 485 2.02 19.03 10.17
N ALA A 486 1.70 19.49 11.38
CA ALA A 486 1.61 18.67 12.58
C ALA A 486 0.78 17.42 12.29
N ALA A 487 1.33 16.26 12.67
CA ALA A 487 0.72 14.98 12.40
C ALA A 487 1.05 14.01 13.52
N SER A 488 0.06 13.25 13.96
CA SER A 488 0.37 12.01 14.67
C SER A 488 0.86 10.98 13.66
N LYS A 489 1.58 9.96 14.11
CA LYS A 489 1.91 8.79 13.28
C LYS A 489 0.67 8.19 12.59
N GLY A 490 -0.49 8.34 13.24
CA GLY A 490 -1.75 7.76 12.79
C GLY A 490 -1.73 6.24 12.89
N TRP A 491 -2.87 5.63 12.60
CA TRP A 491 -2.96 4.20 12.40
C TRP A 491 -3.57 3.93 11.03
N VAL A 492 -2.84 3.15 10.22
CA VAL A 492 -3.34 2.57 8.97
C VAL A 492 -3.19 1.06 9.06
N PRO A 493 -4.18 0.28 8.59
CA PRO A 493 -4.01 -1.15 8.42
C PRO A 493 -2.74 -1.47 7.62
N PRO A 494 -1.85 -2.37 8.07
CA PRO A 494 -0.72 -2.77 7.25
C PRO A 494 -1.16 -3.31 5.89
N PHE A 495 -0.38 -3.02 4.84
CA PHE A 495 -0.69 -3.33 3.45
C PHE A 495 -0.89 -4.83 3.24
N ALA A 496 -0.06 -5.64 3.90
CA ALA A 496 -0.18 -7.10 3.93
C ALA A 496 -1.55 -7.56 4.46
N VAL A 497 -2.07 -6.89 5.49
CA VAL A 497 -3.36 -7.26 6.07
C VAL A 497 -4.53 -6.72 5.24
N ARG A 498 -4.42 -5.49 4.71
CA ARG A 498 -5.49 -4.87 3.92
C ARG A 498 -5.63 -5.51 2.53
N HIS A 499 -4.51 -5.86 1.90
CA HIS A 499 -4.49 -6.29 0.51
C HIS A 499 -4.09 -7.75 0.32
N GLY A 500 -3.59 -8.44 1.35
CA GLY A 500 -3.03 -9.79 1.23
C GLY A 500 -1.66 -9.79 0.52
N LEU A 501 -1.01 -8.62 0.40
CA LEU A 501 0.20 -8.44 -0.41
C LEU A 501 1.37 -7.96 0.45
N VAL A 502 2.50 -8.64 0.38
CA VAL A 502 3.77 -8.16 0.95
C VAL A 502 4.57 -7.47 -0.14
N GLY A 503 5.06 -6.27 0.15
CA GLY A 503 5.72 -5.49 -0.88
C GLY A 503 6.64 -4.40 -0.38
N PHE A 504 7.17 -3.67 -1.35
CA PHE A 504 8.15 -2.63 -1.14
C PHE A 504 7.81 -1.38 -1.95
N ILE A 505 8.51 -0.29 -1.62
CA ILE A 505 8.41 0.98 -2.31
C ILE A 505 9.80 1.52 -2.65
N VAL A 506 10.01 1.88 -3.91
CA VAL A 506 11.18 2.59 -4.41
C VAL A 506 10.77 4.05 -4.66
N ALA A 507 10.92 4.88 -3.62
CA ALA A 507 10.56 6.29 -3.65
C ALA A 507 11.73 7.16 -3.14
N PRO A 508 12.16 8.18 -3.91
CA PRO A 508 13.25 9.05 -3.49
C PRO A 508 12.78 10.12 -2.49
N THR A 509 11.49 10.50 -2.52
CA THR A 509 10.97 11.55 -1.65
C THR A 509 10.60 10.98 -0.28
N CYS A 510 10.99 11.71 0.77
CA CYS A 510 10.71 11.30 2.16
C CYS A 510 9.21 11.10 2.39
N ILE A 511 8.36 12.00 1.91
CA ILE A 511 6.90 11.88 2.07
C ILE A 511 6.34 10.55 1.51
N ILE A 512 6.70 10.16 0.29
CA ILE A 512 6.14 8.95 -0.35
C ILE A 512 6.75 7.70 0.28
N LYS A 513 8.06 7.74 0.54
CA LYS A 513 8.77 6.66 1.26
C LYS A 513 8.16 6.43 2.65
N GLY A 514 7.93 7.49 3.42
CA GLY A 514 7.37 7.41 4.76
C GLY A 514 5.90 7.00 4.79
N LEU A 515 5.11 7.40 3.79
CA LEU A 515 3.75 6.89 3.61
C LEU A 515 3.75 5.38 3.34
N GLY A 516 4.65 4.91 2.46
CA GLY A 516 4.83 3.46 2.25
C GLY A 516 5.21 2.73 3.54
N ILE A 517 6.15 3.29 4.33
CA ILE A 517 6.54 2.75 5.65
C ILE A 517 5.34 2.71 6.61
N CYS A 518 4.52 3.77 6.66
CA CYS A 518 3.29 3.80 7.45
C CYS A 518 2.35 2.64 7.07
N CYS A 519 2.20 2.38 5.77
CA CYS A 519 1.41 1.25 5.27
C CYS A 519 2.12 -0.11 5.48
N GLY A 520 3.35 -0.17 5.99
CA GLY A 520 4.08 -1.43 6.17
C GLY A 520 4.76 -1.96 4.90
N LEU A 521 4.97 -1.11 3.89
CA LEU A 521 5.82 -1.43 2.73
C LEU A 521 7.30 -1.25 3.09
N LYS A 522 8.14 -2.18 2.65
CA LYS A 522 9.59 -2.09 2.82
C LYS A 522 10.15 -0.95 1.95
N PRO A 523 10.86 0.05 2.51
CA PRO A 523 11.55 1.04 1.69
C PRO A 523 12.77 0.42 1.00
N VAL A 524 12.90 0.62 -0.31
CA VAL A 524 14.05 0.17 -1.11
C VAL A 524 14.73 1.39 -1.74
N ASN A 525 16.04 1.52 -1.50
CA ASN A 525 16.84 2.58 -2.10
C ASN A 525 17.34 2.14 -3.48
N ALA A 526 17.46 3.11 -4.39
CA ALA A 526 18.05 2.92 -5.70
C ALA A 526 19.19 3.91 -5.89
N GLU A 527 20.34 3.43 -6.37
CA GLU A 527 21.49 4.29 -6.61
C GLU A 527 21.18 5.33 -7.70
N GLY A 528 21.56 6.58 -7.47
CA GLY A 528 21.24 7.69 -8.38
C GLY A 528 19.75 8.08 -8.42
N ALA A 529 18.89 7.53 -7.57
CA ALA A 529 17.50 7.96 -7.44
C ALA A 529 17.39 9.22 -6.57
N THR A 530 17.80 10.37 -7.12
CA THR A 530 17.84 11.67 -6.45
C THR A 530 16.45 12.29 -6.21
N GLY A 531 15.46 11.91 -7.03
CA GLY A 531 14.12 12.49 -6.98
C GLY A 531 13.94 13.81 -7.72
N ASP A 532 14.98 14.31 -8.39
CA ASP A 532 14.94 15.48 -9.28
C ASP A 532 15.13 15.07 -10.76
N TYR A 533 15.41 16.02 -11.66
CA TYR A 533 15.65 15.79 -13.10
C TYR A 533 16.90 14.95 -13.41
N HIS A 534 17.81 14.81 -12.46
CA HIS A 534 19.01 13.98 -12.60
C HIS A 534 18.78 12.55 -12.11
N THR A 535 17.57 12.22 -11.65
CA THR A 535 17.24 10.90 -11.13
C THR A 535 17.45 9.82 -12.20
N ASN A 536 18.10 8.73 -11.80
CA ASN A 536 18.19 7.53 -12.62
C ASN A 536 16.92 6.68 -12.45
N VAL A 537 16.00 6.77 -13.42
CA VAL A 537 14.73 6.02 -13.40
C VAL A 537 14.97 4.52 -13.61
N ASN A 538 15.92 4.14 -14.47
CA ASN A 538 16.27 2.74 -14.71
C ASN A 538 16.85 2.06 -13.46
N ALA A 539 17.65 2.78 -12.66
CA ALA A 539 18.16 2.24 -11.40
C ALA A 539 17.04 1.92 -10.40
N LYS A 540 15.92 2.67 -10.43
CA LYS A 540 14.72 2.32 -9.63
C LYS A 540 14.07 1.03 -10.10
N VAL A 541 13.96 0.83 -11.41
CA VAL A 541 13.48 -0.41 -12.01
C VAL A 541 14.41 -1.58 -11.64
N ASP A 542 15.71 -1.38 -11.73
CA ASP A 542 16.69 -2.42 -11.36
C ASP A 542 16.63 -2.77 -9.86
N ALA A 543 16.47 -1.77 -8.99
CA ALA A 543 16.26 -2.00 -7.57
C ALA A 543 14.96 -2.78 -7.30
N ALA A 544 13.87 -2.44 -7.99
CA ALA A 544 12.60 -3.14 -7.87
C ALA A 544 12.70 -4.59 -8.36
N LEU A 545 13.31 -4.82 -9.52
CA LEU A 545 13.51 -6.17 -10.07
C LEU A 545 14.42 -7.02 -9.16
N ARG A 546 15.45 -6.44 -8.55
CA ARG A 546 16.29 -7.14 -7.56
C ARG A 546 15.54 -7.50 -6.29
N GLU A 547 14.70 -6.58 -5.77
CA GLU A 547 13.86 -6.87 -4.62
C GLU A 547 12.84 -7.97 -4.92
N LEU A 548 12.25 -7.95 -6.13
CA LEU A 548 11.38 -9.03 -6.65
C LEU A 548 12.13 -10.34 -6.95
N GLY A 549 13.47 -10.38 -6.85
CA GLY A 549 14.28 -11.56 -7.13
C GLY A 549 14.36 -11.95 -8.61
N LEU A 550 14.28 -10.95 -9.50
CA LEU A 550 14.34 -11.09 -10.97
C LEU A 550 15.67 -10.62 -11.57
N LEU A 551 16.46 -9.83 -10.83
CA LEU A 551 17.85 -9.54 -11.15
C LEU A 551 18.74 -10.23 -10.12
N ASP A 552 19.82 -10.85 -10.62
CA ASP A 552 20.88 -11.60 -9.90
C ASP A 552 20.55 -13.05 -9.48
N ALA A 553 21.23 -14.01 -10.13
CA ALA A 553 21.14 -15.45 -9.81
C ALA A 553 21.89 -15.85 -8.54
N ALA A 554 22.92 -15.08 -8.15
CA ALA A 554 23.75 -15.33 -6.97
C ALA A 554 23.04 -14.97 -5.65
N ASP A 555 22.12 -14.00 -5.69
CA ASP A 555 21.31 -13.55 -4.55
C ASP A 555 20.27 -14.60 -4.10
N ARG A 556 19.98 -15.58 -4.95
CA ARG A 556 19.11 -16.71 -4.62
C ARG A 556 19.73 -17.68 -3.62
N ALA A 557 21.07 -17.71 -3.51
CA ALA A 557 21.81 -18.61 -2.63
C ALA A 557 22.19 -17.98 -1.28
N THR A 558 22.18 -16.65 -1.17
CA THR A 558 22.64 -15.89 0.01
C THR A 558 21.52 -15.24 0.82
N ARG A 559 20.29 -15.16 0.30
CA ARG A 559 19.12 -14.71 1.07
C ARG A 559 18.70 -15.83 2.02
N GLY A 560 18.92 -15.62 3.32
CA GLY A 560 18.61 -16.59 4.36
C GLY A 560 17.19 -17.14 4.25
N GLU A 561 17.07 -18.46 4.45
CA GLU A 561 15.80 -19.18 4.46
C GLU A 561 14.88 -18.61 5.54
N GLY A 562 13.89 -17.80 5.16
CA GLY A 562 12.91 -17.23 6.11
C GLY A 562 12.37 -15.83 5.79
N ALA A 563 12.95 -15.08 4.84
CA ALA A 563 12.40 -13.77 4.45
C ALA A 563 11.21 -13.91 3.49
N ALA A 564 10.04 -13.38 3.86
CA ALA A 564 8.88 -13.28 2.99
C ALA A 564 9.23 -12.57 1.68
N ARG A 565 9.04 -13.23 0.52
CA ARG A 565 9.32 -12.65 -0.78
C ARG A 565 8.31 -11.53 -1.09
N SER A 566 8.80 -10.36 -1.47
CA SER A 566 7.96 -9.28 -1.97
C SER A 566 7.31 -9.69 -3.28
N VAL A 567 5.98 -9.56 -3.35
CA VAL A 567 5.16 -9.87 -4.55
C VAL A 567 4.48 -8.62 -5.10
N PHE A 568 4.59 -7.51 -4.38
CA PHE A 568 4.09 -6.20 -4.76
C PHE A 568 5.23 -5.18 -4.73
N GLY A 569 5.35 -4.37 -5.77
CA GLY A 569 6.34 -3.30 -5.86
C GLY A 569 5.71 -1.98 -6.27
N VAL A 570 6.14 -0.89 -5.64
CA VAL A 570 5.80 0.47 -6.07
C VAL A 570 7.07 1.17 -6.55
N ILE A 571 7.05 1.68 -7.76
CA ILE A 571 8.11 2.53 -8.33
C ILE A 571 7.53 3.92 -8.47
N HIS A 572 8.13 4.90 -7.78
CA HIS A 572 7.69 6.29 -7.82
C HIS A 572 8.72 7.18 -8.54
N VAL A 573 8.25 8.03 -9.45
CA VAL A 573 9.08 8.96 -10.21
C VAL A 573 8.61 10.40 -10.01
N LYS A 574 9.41 11.19 -9.27
CA LYS A 574 9.07 12.58 -8.88
C LYS A 574 9.36 13.66 -9.93
N GLY A 575 10.38 13.46 -10.77
CA GLY A 575 10.93 14.51 -11.62
C GLY A 575 9.97 15.09 -12.67
N VAL A 576 8.88 14.38 -12.99
CA VAL A 576 7.83 14.89 -13.90
C VAL A 576 7.03 16.02 -13.21
N ASP A 577 6.59 15.81 -11.97
CA ASP A 577 5.91 16.86 -11.19
C ASP A 577 6.77 18.10 -10.96
N ASP A 578 8.06 17.92 -10.62
CA ASP A 578 8.98 19.07 -10.46
C ASP A 578 9.02 19.93 -11.74
N SER A 579 9.02 19.29 -12.92
CA SER A 579 9.06 20.00 -14.20
C SER A 579 7.75 20.75 -14.51
N GLY A 580 6.62 20.23 -14.03
CA GLY A 580 5.34 20.93 -14.07
C GLY A 580 5.38 22.20 -13.22
N HIS A 581 5.82 22.08 -11.96
CA HIS A 581 6.01 23.23 -11.05
C HIS A 581 6.97 24.29 -11.58
N ASP A 582 8.10 23.87 -12.16
CA ASP A 582 9.09 24.75 -12.77
C ASP A 582 8.64 25.32 -14.13
N ARG A 583 7.46 24.95 -14.60
CA ARG A 583 6.90 25.32 -15.91
C ARG A 583 7.86 25.03 -17.07
N SER A 584 8.56 23.90 -16.98
CA SER A 584 9.61 23.52 -17.93
C SER A 584 9.15 22.38 -18.84
N LEU A 585 8.67 22.76 -20.02
CA LEU A 585 8.22 21.81 -21.05
C LEU A 585 9.30 20.81 -21.44
N GLU A 586 10.52 21.29 -21.72
CA GLU A 586 11.63 20.43 -22.13
C GLU A 586 11.95 19.37 -21.06
N LYS A 587 11.99 19.77 -19.78
CA LYS A 587 12.24 18.83 -18.68
C LYS A 587 11.08 17.85 -18.50
N LYS A 588 9.83 18.29 -18.69
CA LYS A 588 8.65 17.41 -18.59
C LYS A 588 8.67 16.33 -19.67
N LEU A 589 8.92 16.73 -20.93
CA LEU A 589 9.07 15.80 -22.06
C LEU A 589 10.23 14.81 -21.82
N MET A 590 11.40 15.29 -21.42
CA MET A 590 12.57 14.47 -21.13
C MET A 590 12.34 13.47 -19.98
N MET A 591 11.70 13.88 -18.89
CA MET A 591 11.41 12.97 -17.78
C MET A 591 10.34 11.93 -18.13
N LEU A 592 9.31 12.31 -18.89
CA LEU A 592 8.31 11.36 -19.41
C LEU A 592 8.95 10.34 -20.37
N GLN A 593 9.85 10.78 -21.26
CA GLN A 593 10.62 9.88 -22.14
C GLN A 593 11.38 8.81 -21.35
N ARG A 594 12.12 9.25 -20.31
CA ARG A 594 12.86 8.35 -19.40
C ARG A 594 11.95 7.41 -18.64
N CYS A 595 10.74 7.84 -18.28
CA CYS A 595 9.73 6.94 -17.71
C CYS A 595 9.32 5.87 -18.71
N GLY A 596 9.12 6.22 -19.98
CA GLY A 596 8.79 5.26 -21.04
C GLY A 596 9.90 4.22 -21.27
N GLU A 597 11.16 4.65 -21.29
CA GLU A 597 12.32 3.74 -21.40
C GLU A 597 12.39 2.76 -20.20
N ALA A 598 12.20 3.28 -18.99
CA ALA A 598 12.21 2.48 -17.77
C ALA A 598 11.01 1.52 -17.69
N LEU A 599 9.82 1.95 -18.13
CA LEU A 599 8.63 1.11 -18.19
C LEU A 599 8.81 -0.02 -19.21
N GLN A 600 9.41 0.24 -20.36
CA GLN A 600 9.76 -0.79 -21.33
C GLN A 600 10.75 -1.81 -20.74
N ARG A 601 11.78 -1.32 -20.04
CA ARG A 601 12.76 -2.19 -19.36
C ARG A 601 12.08 -3.10 -18.33
N LEU A 602 11.22 -2.52 -17.49
CA LEU A 602 10.43 -3.26 -16.50
C LEU A 602 9.57 -4.32 -17.20
N TRP A 603 8.81 -3.93 -18.21
CA TRP A 603 7.93 -4.83 -18.96
C TRP A 603 8.69 -6.00 -19.59
N THR A 604 9.85 -5.75 -20.20
CA THR A 604 10.69 -6.79 -20.79
C THR A 604 11.20 -7.77 -19.75
N ALA A 605 11.64 -7.29 -18.58
CA ALA A 605 12.23 -8.12 -17.53
C ALA A 605 11.20 -8.92 -16.71
N LEU A 606 9.95 -8.44 -16.60
CA LEU A 606 8.91 -9.14 -15.87
C LEU A 606 8.50 -10.45 -16.58
N PRO A 607 8.30 -11.56 -15.86
CA PRO A 607 7.78 -12.78 -16.45
C PRO A 607 6.31 -12.65 -16.84
N ASP A 608 5.84 -13.51 -17.74
CA ASP A 608 4.41 -13.64 -18.05
C ASP A 608 3.61 -13.95 -16.79
N GLY A 609 2.40 -13.38 -16.73
CA GLY A 609 1.51 -13.34 -15.58
C GLY A 609 1.80 -12.24 -14.55
N SER A 610 2.85 -11.43 -14.74
CA SER A 610 3.05 -10.22 -13.93
C SER A 610 2.05 -9.15 -14.31
N THR A 611 1.50 -8.44 -13.33
CA THR A 611 0.58 -7.32 -13.55
C THR A 611 1.29 -5.99 -13.34
N VAL A 612 1.20 -5.10 -14.31
CA VAL A 612 1.75 -3.74 -14.24
C VAL A 612 0.60 -2.75 -14.35
N ALA A 613 0.57 -1.78 -13.45
CA ALA A 613 -0.23 -0.58 -13.61
C ALA A 613 0.70 0.62 -13.82
N VAL A 614 0.48 1.39 -14.88
CA VAL A 614 1.09 2.71 -15.06
C VAL A 614 0.02 3.75 -14.79
N LEU A 615 0.37 4.73 -13.94
CA LEU A 615 -0.58 5.73 -13.45
C LEU A 615 0.14 7.00 -13.00
N ALA A 616 -0.66 8.02 -12.69
CA ALA A 616 -0.21 9.21 -11.98
C ALA A 616 -0.99 9.39 -10.66
N ASP A 617 -0.44 10.22 -9.77
CA ASP A 617 -1.06 10.57 -8.50
C ASP A 617 -1.83 11.90 -8.53
N HIS A 618 -1.49 12.80 -9.45
CA HIS A 618 -2.26 14.02 -9.75
C HIS A 618 -1.79 14.64 -11.08
N SER A 619 -2.45 15.74 -11.45
CA SER A 619 -2.12 16.56 -12.62
C SER A 619 -1.31 17.78 -12.16
N THR A 620 -0.21 18.09 -12.85
CA THR A 620 0.60 19.30 -12.61
C THR A 620 0.89 20.00 -13.94
N PRO A 621 -0.09 20.79 -14.46
CA PRO A 621 0.05 21.40 -15.76
C PRO A 621 1.14 22.47 -15.79
N ILE A 622 1.97 22.48 -16.84
CA ILE A 622 3.03 23.50 -17.03
C ILE A 622 2.46 24.92 -17.04
N SER A 623 1.28 25.12 -17.61
CA SER A 623 0.58 26.41 -17.66
C SER A 623 0.22 26.95 -16.27
N ILE A 624 -0.03 26.06 -15.30
CA ILE A 624 -0.41 26.41 -13.93
C ILE A 624 0.84 26.50 -13.03
N GLY A 625 1.75 25.55 -13.14
CA GLY A 625 2.92 25.44 -12.25
C GLY A 625 2.57 24.94 -10.84
N ASP A 626 1.40 24.33 -10.68
CA ASP A 626 0.92 23.75 -9.43
C ASP A 626 -0.04 22.60 -9.73
N HIS A 627 -0.39 21.84 -8.70
CA HIS A 627 -1.33 20.74 -8.80
C HIS A 627 -2.71 21.24 -9.25
N SER A 628 -3.36 20.48 -10.11
CA SER A 628 -4.68 20.80 -10.65
C SER A 628 -5.66 19.64 -10.41
N CYS A 629 -6.86 19.71 -11.00
CA CYS A 629 -8.00 18.87 -10.63
C CYS A 629 -8.48 17.93 -11.74
N GLU A 630 -7.81 17.96 -12.89
CA GLU A 630 -8.07 17.09 -14.03
C GLU A 630 -7.77 15.63 -13.67
N PRO A 631 -8.61 14.68 -14.11
CA PRO A 631 -8.36 13.27 -13.89
C PRO A 631 -7.09 12.84 -14.62
N VAL A 632 -6.42 11.82 -14.09
CA VAL A 632 -5.17 11.29 -14.64
C VAL A 632 -5.40 10.00 -15.41
N PRO A 633 -4.58 9.69 -16.43
CA PRO A 633 -4.67 8.42 -17.13
C PRO A 633 -4.18 7.27 -16.24
N VAL A 634 -4.77 6.09 -16.43
CA VAL A 634 -4.37 4.84 -15.79
C VAL A 634 -4.49 3.70 -16.79
N CYS A 635 -3.48 2.84 -16.84
CA CYS A 635 -3.52 1.59 -17.60
C CYS A 635 -3.09 0.42 -16.71
N VAL A 636 -3.76 -0.72 -16.87
CA VAL A 636 -3.46 -1.96 -16.16
C VAL A 636 -3.34 -3.09 -17.17
N SER A 637 -2.22 -3.82 -17.13
CA SER A 637 -2.01 -4.99 -17.97
C SER A 637 -1.44 -6.14 -17.17
N THR A 638 -1.93 -7.35 -17.45
CA THR A 638 -1.25 -8.59 -17.05
C THR A 638 -0.51 -9.15 -18.26
N LYS A 639 0.82 -9.21 -18.17
CA LYS A 639 1.70 -9.64 -19.26
C LYS A 639 1.35 -11.07 -19.68
N GLY A 640 1.15 -11.28 -20.98
CA GLY A 640 0.75 -12.58 -21.54
C GLY A 640 -0.76 -12.84 -21.55
N SER A 641 -1.60 -11.93 -21.01
CA SER A 641 -3.07 -12.12 -20.98
C SER A 641 -3.74 -12.10 -22.34
N GLY A 642 -3.19 -11.35 -23.30
CA GLY A 642 -3.85 -11.08 -24.59
C GLY A 642 -5.15 -10.28 -24.47
N PHE A 643 -5.55 -9.84 -23.28
CA PHE A 643 -6.75 -9.05 -23.05
C PHE A 643 -6.42 -7.55 -23.06
N HIS A 644 -6.93 -6.82 -24.05
CA HIS A 644 -6.72 -5.38 -24.19
C HIS A 644 -7.96 -4.69 -24.75
N ASP A 645 -8.11 -3.39 -24.50
CA ASP A 645 -9.29 -2.59 -24.92
C ASP A 645 -9.09 -1.76 -26.19
N GLY A 646 -7.93 -1.90 -26.83
CA GLY A 646 -7.61 -1.23 -28.10
C GLY A 646 -7.11 0.20 -27.94
N VAL A 647 -6.91 0.68 -26.72
CA VAL A 647 -6.17 1.92 -26.47
C VAL A 647 -4.68 1.68 -26.75
N GLU A 648 -4.12 2.47 -27.66
CA GLU A 648 -2.72 2.35 -28.12
C GLU A 648 -1.78 3.30 -27.40
N HIS A 649 -2.29 4.42 -26.88
CA HIS A 649 -1.47 5.46 -26.23
C HIS A 649 -1.87 5.70 -24.78
N TYR A 650 -0.89 5.64 -23.88
CA TYR A 650 -1.06 6.12 -22.51
C TYR A 650 -1.12 7.64 -22.53
N SER A 651 -2.32 8.22 -22.40
CA SER A 651 -2.56 9.66 -22.55
C SER A 651 -3.83 10.12 -21.85
N GLU A 652 -3.90 11.39 -21.48
CA GLU A 652 -5.08 11.98 -20.84
C GLU A 652 -6.34 11.88 -21.72
N VAL A 653 -6.20 11.93 -23.05
CA VAL A 653 -7.34 11.92 -23.97
C VAL A 653 -7.72 10.50 -24.39
N GLU A 654 -6.78 9.65 -24.78
CA GLU A 654 -7.12 8.33 -25.32
C GLU A 654 -7.57 7.37 -24.22
N SER A 655 -7.00 7.46 -23.01
CA SER A 655 -7.38 6.60 -21.89
C SER A 655 -8.86 6.76 -21.47
N ARG A 656 -9.54 7.85 -21.87
CA ARG A 656 -10.99 8.04 -21.66
C ARG A 656 -11.86 7.02 -22.39
N TYR A 657 -11.35 6.41 -23.46
CA TYR A 657 -12.07 5.40 -24.24
C TYR A 657 -11.86 3.98 -23.71
N GLY A 658 -10.96 3.81 -22.74
CA GLY A 658 -10.61 2.50 -22.22
C GLY A 658 -11.71 1.87 -21.37
N ALA A 659 -11.64 0.54 -21.26
CA ALA A 659 -12.67 -0.28 -20.63
C ALA A 659 -12.77 -0.11 -19.11
N LEU A 660 -11.77 0.51 -18.45
CA LEU A 660 -11.83 0.83 -17.02
C LEU A 660 -12.78 2.01 -16.73
N GLY A 661 -13.12 2.82 -17.74
CA GLY A 661 -13.95 4.01 -17.55
C GLY A 661 -13.27 5.07 -16.70
N ARG A 662 -14.01 5.72 -15.80
CA ARG A 662 -13.50 6.74 -14.86
C ARG A 662 -13.87 6.37 -13.43
N PHE A 663 -12.88 6.28 -12.54
CA PHE A 663 -13.07 5.80 -11.15
C PHE A 663 -12.18 6.55 -10.15
N ARG A 664 -12.38 6.33 -8.84
CA ARG A 664 -11.59 7.00 -7.79
C ARG A 664 -10.30 6.26 -7.44
N GLY A 665 -9.26 6.99 -7.03
CA GLY A 665 -7.96 6.41 -6.65
C GLY A 665 -8.06 5.26 -5.65
N GLU A 666 -8.99 5.33 -4.69
CA GLU A 666 -9.23 4.29 -3.68
C GLU A 666 -9.68 2.92 -4.23
N GLU A 667 -10.18 2.89 -5.46
CA GLU A 667 -10.63 1.66 -6.13
C GLU A 667 -9.50 0.95 -6.90
N LEU A 668 -8.37 1.65 -7.13
CA LEU A 668 -7.26 1.19 -7.98
C LEU A 668 -6.77 -0.20 -7.60
N LEU A 669 -6.41 -0.44 -6.33
CA LEU A 669 -5.90 -1.75 -5.94
C LEU A 669 -6.94 -2.86 -6.07
N GLY A 670 -8.22 -2.54 -5.96
CA GLY A 670 -9.28 -3.48 -6.26
C GLY A 670 -9.25 -3.90 -7.73
N VAL A 671 -9.12 -2.93 -8.64
CA VAL A 671 -8.99 -3.14 -10.09
C VAL A 671 -7.74 -3.95 -10.42
N VAL A 672 -6.56 -3.53 -9.92
CA VAL A 672 -5.27 -4.20 -10.19
C VAL A 672 -5.28 -5.64 -9.69
N LYS A 673 -5.77 -5.89 -8.47
CA LYS A 673 -5.86 -7.26 -7.93
C LYS A 673 -6.83 -8.13 -8.70
N ARG A 674 -7.97 -7.58 -9.17
CA ARG A 674 -8.91 -8.34 -10.01
C ARG A 674 -8.33 -8.66 -11.38
N ALA A 675 -7.63 -7.71 -12.01
CA ALA A 675 -6.93 -7.96 -13.27
C ALA A 675 -5.84 -9.04 -13.12
N HIS A 676 -5.11 -9.01 -12.00
CA HIS A 676 -4.15 -10.05 -11.65
C HIS A 676 -4.84 -11.41 -11.45
N HIS A 677 -5.86 -11.44 -10.59
CA HIS A 677 -6.62 -12.66 -10.27
C HIS A 677 -7.28 -13.29 -11.50
N TRP A 678 -7.97 -12.51 -12.34
CA TRP A 678 -8.67 -13.05 -13.52
C TRP A 678 -7.75 -13.71 -14.53
N TYR A 679 -6.55 -13.18 -14.72
CA TYR A 679 -5.57 -13.81 -15.59
C TYR A 679 -5.17 -15.21 -15.09
N HIS A 680 -5.01 -15.38 -13.78
CA HIS A 680 -4.57 -16.64 -13.19
C HIS A 680 -5.72 -17.62 -12.92
N HIS A 681 -6.98 -17.16 -12.84
CA HIS A 681 -8.07 -17.95 -12.23
C HIS A 681 -9.40 -17.98 -13.01
N LEU A 682 -9.47 -17.40 -14.23
CA LEU A 682 -10.57 -17.71 -15.15
C LEU A 682 -10.09 -18.74 -16.18
N PRO A 683 -10.85 -19.82 -16.43
CA PRO A 683 -10.53 -20.71 -17.54
C PRO A 683 -10.55 -19.89 -18.83
N PRO A 684 -9.62 -20.12 -19.78
CA PRO A 684 -9.76 -19.60 -21.12
C PRO A 684 -11.16 -19.97 -21.58
N ARG A 685 -11.98 -19.00 -22.00
CA ARG A 685 -13.19 -19.34 -22.76
C ARG A 685 -12.67 -20.15 -23.93
N GLU A 686 -13.01 -21.44 -23.97
CA GLU A 686 -12.71 -22.28 -25.12
C GLU A 686 -13.09 -21.46 -26.34
N SER A 687 -12.09 -21.14 -27.16
CA SER A 687 -12.33 -20.65 -28.49
C SER A 687 -13.19 -21.73 -29.14
N HIS A 688 -14.50 -21.50 -29.24
CA HIS A 688 -15.32 -22.27 -30.15
C HIS A 688 -14.65 -22.09 -31.52
N ASN A 689 -13.92 -23.11 -31.96
CA ASN A 689 -13.51 -23.24 -33.34
C ASN A 689 -14.81 -23.27 -34.15
N VAL A 690 -15.19 -22.10 -34.65
CA VAL A 690 -16.10 -21.97 -35.77
C VAL A 690 -15.33 -22.50 -36.97
N GLY A 691 -15.49 -23.80 -37.24
CA GLY A 691 -14.90 -24.42 -38.41
C GLY A 691 -14.59 -25.89 -38.19
N ASP A 692 -15.60 -26.75 -38.36
CA ASP A 692 -15.51 -27.77 -39.39
C ASP A 692 -16.93 -28.23 -39.75
N LYS A 693 -17.29 -27.93 -41.00
CA LYS A 693 -18.39 -28.50 -41.77
C LYS A 693 -17.76 -29.28 -42.90
#